data_AF-A0A6I2KS74-F1
#
_entry.id   AF-A0A6I2KS74-F1
#
_cell.length_a   1.000
_cell.length_b   1.000
_cell.length_c   1.000
_cell.angle_alpha   90.00
_cell.angle_beta   90.00
_cell.angle_gamma   90.00
#
_symmetry.space_group_name_H-M   'P 1'
#
loop_
_entity.id
_entity.type
_entity.pdbx_description
1 polymer ?
#
loop_
_entity_poly.entity_id
_entity_poly.type
_entity_poly.pdbx_seq_one_letter_code
_entity_poly.pdbx_strand_id
1 'polypeptide(L)'
;MKLHPLKGAALLLALALSAQAQDTRYVPHASYTQLAIPAPACATMNQPWEGVWNPCTGADHAEWLQDLRHWRDERRIRVGYDGSRYAQPSSAWTQSSFMQAQMMVEDRYFYDPATRQYTVDRYLDDLERRFGGIDAVLVWPTYPNIGLDDRNTVDMVRSLPGGIPAVKKMVADFHRRGVRVMFPMMLWDQGTRAIERSWPDELAALMKEIGADGINGDTQDGVPLAFTLAADKIKHPLVFQPEGLPSDEALAWNLMTWGQYTFPFAPTVDRYKWLESRHMVNISDRWNRSKTDDLQFAFFNGVGWESWENIWGIWNGITPRDGEATRRVATLERLYARFLVSPEWEPHYPMRQYGVFSSRWPLAEGTLWTIVNRNEYDSQGAQLRVPYRAGARYFDAWHGVELTPVRDGDGVLLSFDIDARGFGAVLMTSSLPPQAALDKMRALTARPLGDWSAEWRALSQSVTAVAPTKPESSAPAGMVEIPAGSFDFSVRGLAIEGGNSAGVDVQYPWETEARRFHQHTMQIPRFFIDRYPVSNAQFKVFIDATHYHPADDTNFLKHWKNGSYPAGWGNKPVTWVGLEDARAYAVWAGKRLPREWEWQYAASGGDGRAYPWGQEWRADAVPTPASGRLVATPDDVDAHPAGASPFGVRDMVGNVWQWTDEYSDEHTRFAILRGGSSYRPQGSIWYFPQAYRNDQHGKLLLMAPGRDRAATVGFRCVTDAD
;
A
#
# COMPACT_ATOMS: atom_id res chain seq x y z
N MET A 1 -25.55 80.69 -23.41
CA MET A 1 -25.54 81.16 -24.82
C MET A 1 -24.84 80.08 -25.64
N LYS A 2 -25.48 79.67 -26.75
CA LYS A 2 -25.10 78.54 -27.61
C LYS A 2 -23.68 78.65 -28.18
N LEU A 3 -23.02 77.51 -28.43
CA LEU A 3 -22.47 77.11 -29.75
C LEU A 3 -21.74 75.75 -29.67
N HIS A 4 -22.32 74.74 -30.32
CA HIS A 4 -21.60 73.65 -31.00
C HIS A 4 -21.26 74.14 -32.44
N PRO A 5 -20.32 73.55 -33.23
CA PRO A 5 -20.22 72.09 -33.44
C PRO A 5 -18.88 71.46 -33.96
N LEU A 6 -18.91 70.11 -34.02
CA LEU A 6 -18.44 69.20 -35.09
C LEU A 6 -16.95 68.80 -35.27
N LYS A 7 -16.79 67.46 -35.33
CA LYS A 7 -15.88 66.55 -36.10
C LYS A 7 -15.00 65.73 -35.14
N GLY A 8 -14.99 64.40 -35.12
CA GLY A 8 -15.37 63.38 -36.09
C GLY A 8 -14.35 62.25 -35.90
N ALA A 9 -14.77 61.08 -35.43
CA ALA A 9 -13.97 59.85 -35.48
C ALA A 9 -14.91 58.65 -35.31
N ALA A 10 -15.03 57.89 -36.40
CA ALA A 10 -15.71 56.61 -36.43
C ALA A 10 -14.72 55.48 -36.11
N LEU A 11 -15.27 54.40 -35.53
CA LEU A 11 -14.84 53.01 -35.64
C LEU A 11 -13.50 52.59 -35.03
N LEU A 12 -13.58 51.82 -33.93
CA LEU A 12 -13.20 50.39 -33.85
C LEU A 12 -13.03 50.02 -32.36
N LEU A 13 -14.14 49.76 -31.65
CA LEU A 13 -14.06 48.89 -30.48
C LEU A 13 -14.05 47.45 -31.01
N ALA A 14 -12.86 46.91 -31.19
CA ALA A 14 -12.68 45.48 -31.21
C ALA A 14 -13.23 44.94 -29.88
N LEU A 15 -14.32 44.18 -29.96
CA LEU A 15 -14.72 43.26 -28.91
C LEU A 15 -13.58 42.25 -28.74
N ALA A 16 -12.61 42.61 -27.91
CA ALA A 16 -11.76 41.62 -27.25
C ALA A 16 -12.67 40.89 -26.25
N LEU A 17 -13.47 39.95 -26.76
CA LEU A 17 -13.90 38.82 -25.97
C LEU A 17 -12.59 38.16 -25.54
N SER A 18 -12.16 38.43 -24.32
CA SER A 18 -11.31 37.50 -23.59
C SER A 18 -12.04 36.17 -23.66
N ALA A 19 -11.59 35.30 -24.57
CA ALA A 19 -11.89 33.88 -24.53
C ALA A 19 -11.30 33.38 -23.21
N GLN A 20 -12.06 33.56 -22.12
CA GLN A 20 -11.88 32.71 -20.97
C GLN A 20 -12.14 31.31 -21.52
N ALA A 21 -11.08 30.50 -21.61
CA ALA A 21 -11.22 29.10 -21.94
C ALA A 21 -12.31 28.56 -21.02
N GLN A 22 -13.46 28.23 -21.59
CA GLN A 22 -14.63 27.88 -20.81
C GLN A 22 -14.29 26.56 -20.11
N ASP A 23 -14.09 26.63 -18.79
CA ASP A 23 -13.94 25.43 -17.99
C ASP A 23 -15.26 24.66 -18.01
N THR A 24 -15.19 23.34 -17.89
CA THR A 24 -16.39 22.50 -17.84
C THR A 24 -17.33 22.95 -16.71
N ARG A 25 -18.64 22.79 -16.90
CA ARG A 25 -19.62 22.98 -15.80
C ARG A 25 -19.48 21.91 -14.71
N TYR A 26 -18.76 20.83 -15.00
CA TYR A 26 -18.56 19.66 -14.15
C TYR A 26 -17.08 19.52 -13.80
N VAL A 27 -16.53 20.56 -13.16
CA VAL A 27 -15.11 20.64 -12.80
C VAL A 27 -14.71 19.41 -11.97
N PRO A 28 -13.64 18.69 -12.33
CA PRO A 28 -13.13 17.61 -11.50
C PRO A 28 -12.82 18.11 -10.09
N HIS A 29 -13.32 17.41 -9.07
CA HIS A 29 -13.12 17.78 -7.68
C HIS A 29 -12.08 16.90 -7.02
N ALA A 30 -11.25 17.53 -6.18
CA ALA A 30 -10.20 16.82 -5.50
C ALA A 30 -10.73 16.07 -4.28
N SER A 31 -10.48 14.76 -4.17
CA SER A 31 -10.62 14.00 -2.92
C SER A 31 -9.30 13.33 -2.56
N TYR A 32 -8.67 13.78 -1.46
CA TYR A 32 -7.37 13.35 -0.93
C TYR A 32 -6.21 13.30 -1.96
N THR A 33 -6.18 12.31 -2.85
CA THR A 33 -5.13 12.12 -3.89
C THR A 33 -5.66 12.18 -5.33
N GLN A 34 -6.94 12.52 -5.56
CA GLN A 34 -7.59 12.32 -6.87
C GLN A 34 -8.42 13.46 -7.37
N LEU A 35 -8.70 13.45 -8.67
CA LEU A 35 -9.67 14.31 -9.34
C LEU A 35 -10.71 13.44 -10.05
N ALA A 36 -11.96 13.53 -9.60
CA ALA A 36 -13.07 12.81 -10.22
C ALA A 36 -14.10 13.79 -10.78
N ILE A 37 -14.61 13.50 -11.98
CA ILE A 37 -15.63 14.30 -12.64
C ILE A 37 -17.00 13.92 -12.05
N PRO A 38 -17.81 14.88 -11.57
CA PRO A 38 -19.11 14.58 -10.99
C PRO A 38 -20.08 14.02 -12.03
N ALA A 39 -20.97 13.14 -11.58
CA ALA A 39 -22.10 12.67 -12.36
C ALA A 39 -23.03 13.83 -12.77
N PRO A 40 -23.91 13.66 -13.78
CA PRO A 40 -24.97 14.62 -14.06
C PRO A 40 -25.77 14.94 -12.78
N ALA A 41 -26.12 16.21 -12.54
CA ALA A 41 -26.77 16.61 -11.30
C ALA A 41 -28.08 15.84 -11.02
N CYS A 42 -28.84 15.53 -12.06
CA CYS A 42 -30.08 14.72 -11.99
C CYS A 42 -29.86 13.27 -11.53
N ALA A 43 -28.63 12.75 -11.61
CA ALA A 43 -28.29 11.37 -11.25
C ALA A 43 -28.14 11.18 -9.73
N THR A 44 -28.02 12.29 -8.99
CA THR A 44 -27.97 12.29 -7.54
C THR A 44 -29.34 12.66 -6.98
N MET A 45 -29.84 11.89 -6.01
CA MET A 45 -31.01 12.31 -5.25
C MET A 45 -30.65 13.45 -4.32
N ASN A 46 -31.35 14.57 -4.47
CA ASN A 46 -31.32 15.66 -3.52
C ASN A 46 -32.14 15.30 -2.28
N GLN A 47 -31.78 15.90 -1.14
CA GLN A 47 -32.55 15.73 0.08
C GLN A 47 -33.97 16.32 -0.08
N PRO A 48 -34.99 15.84 0.65
CA PRO A 48 -36.36 16.33 0.49
C PRO A 48 -36.53 17.85 0.66
N TRP A 49 -35.64 18.50 1.41
CA TRP A 49 -35.63 19.95 1.62
C TRP A 49 -34.90 20.76 0.53
N GLU A 50 -34.21 20.10 -0.40
CA GLU A 50 -33.47 20.70 -1.51
C GLU A 50 -34.30 20.84 -2.80
N GLY A 51 -35.57 20.39 -2.78
CA GLY A 51 -36.54 20.59 -3.86
C GLY A 51 -37.03 19.30 -4.53
N VAL A 52 -37.76 19.44 -5.64
CA VAL A 52 -38.30 18.32 -6.43
C VAL A 52 -37.18 17.66 -7.23
N TRP A 53 -36.99 16.35 -7.03
CA TRP A 53 -36.05 15.55 -7.82
C TRP A 53 -36.64 15.25 -9.20
N ASN A 54 -35.89 15.55 -10.26
CA ASN A 54 -36.23 15.20 -11.64
C ASN A 54 -35.26 14.11 -12.14
N PRO A 55 -35.76 12.96 -12.62
CA PRO A 55 -34.92 11.90 -13.17
C PRO A 55 -34.17 12.40 -14.41
N CYS A 56 -32.93 11.94 -14.60
CA CYS A 56 -32.17 12.27 -15.80
C CYS A 56 -32.90 11.83 -17.07
N THR A 57 -33.04 12.76 -18.01
CA THR A 57 -33.50 12.47 -19.37
C THR A 57 -32.31 12.16 -20.29
N GLY A 58 -32.59 11.59 -21.46
CA GLY A 58 -31.55 11.42 -22.49
C GLY A 58 -30.96 12.74 -22.99
N ALA A 59 -31.70 13.86 -22.87
CA ALA A 59 -31.21 15.18 -23.23
C ALA A 59 -30.20 15.70 -22.19
N ASP A 60 -30.47 15.51 -20.90
CA ASP A 60 -29.55 15.90 -19.82
C ASP A 60 -28.21 15.16 -19.93
N HIS A 61 -28.25 13.86 -20.23
CA HIS A 61 -27.05 13.06 -20.47
C HIS A 61 -26.27 13.55 -21.70
N ALA A 62 -26.96 13.82 -22.81
CA ALA A 62 -26.33 14.31 -24.04
C ALA A 62 -25.65 15.67 -23.83
N GLU A 63 -26.28 16.59 -23.10
CA GLU A 63 -25.72 17.91 -22.77
C GLU A 63 -24.48 17.78 -21.88
N TRP A 64 -24.56 16.96 -20.82
CA TRP A 64 -23.43 16.69 -19.91
C TRP A 64 -22.25 16.08 -20.68
N LEU A 65 -22.51 15.06 -21.50
CA LEU A 65 -21.48 14.37 -22.26
C LEU A 65 -20.82 15.29 -23.30
N GLN A 66 -21.58 16.18 -23.93
CA GLN A 66 -21.05 17.15 -24.88
C GLN A 66 -20.09 18.14 -24.21
N ASP A 67 -20.44 18.64 -23.02
CA ASP A 67 -19.59 19.53 -22.22
C ASP A 67 -18.25 18.84 -21.86
N LEU A 68 -18.31 17.59 -21.41
CA LEU A 68 -17.11 16.82 -21.05
C LEU A 68 -16.24 16.45 -22.25
N ARG A 69 -16.83 16.17 -23.42
CA ARG A 69 -16.07 15.91 -24.65
C ARG A 69 -15.34 17.17 -25.11
N HIS A 70 -16.02 18.31 -25.08
CA HIS A 70 -15.39 19.60 -25.38
C HIS A 70 -14.22 19.87 -24.43
N TRP A 71 -14.42 19.66 -23.12
CA TRP A 71 -13.37 19.82 -22.11
C TRP A 71 -12.17 18.89 -22.35
N ARG A 72 -12.41 17.61 -22.62
CA ARG A 72 -11.37 16.63 -22.93
C ARG A 72 -10.51 17.08 -24.11
N ASP A 73 -11.15 17.46 -25.20
CA ASP A 73 -10.46 17.82 -26.43
C ASP A 73 -9.65 19.11 -26.25
N GLU A 74 -10.21 20.11 -25.55
CA GLU A 74 -9.51 21.34 -25.19
C GLU A 74 -8.26 21.07 -24.33
N ARG A 75 -8.39 20.24 -23.28
CA ARG A 75 -7.27 19.91 -22.38
C ARG A 75 -6.14 19.21 -23.12
N ARG A 76 -6.46 18.21 -23.94
CA ARG A 76 -5.46 17.48 -24.73
C ARG A 76 -4.72 18.39 -25.71
N ILE A 77 -5.43 19.31 -26.36
CA ILE A 77 -4.81 20.29 -27.26
C ILE A 77 -3.90 21.23 -26.46
N ARG A 78 -4.36 21.75 -25.32
CA ARG A 78 -3.63 22.69 -24.47
C ARG A 78 -2.28 22.15 -24.02
N VAL A 79 -2.23 20.88 -23.62
CA VAL A 79 -0.99 20.25 -23.14
C VAL A 79 -0.12 19.67 -24.26
N GLY A 80 -0.53 19.83 -25.52
CA GLY A 80 0.19 19.25 -26.66
C GLY A 80 0.26 17.73 -26.59
N TYR A 81 -0.80 17.08 -26.14
CA TYR A 81 -0.82 15.65 -25.87
C TYR A 81 -0.50 14.82 -27.13
N ASP A 82 0.60 14.06 -27.07
CA ASP A 82 0.98 13.05 -28.05
C ASP A 82 0.84 11.65 -27.42
N GLY A 83 -0.24 10.95 -27.76
CA GLY A 83 -0.55 9.62 -27.23
C GLY A 83 0.33 8.48 -27.78
N SER A 84 1.49 8.81 -28.37
CA SER A 84 2.41 7.87 -29.01
C SER A 84 2.95 6.81 -28.03
N ARG A 85 3.15 7.14 -26.75
CA ARG A 85 3.61 6.18 -25.73
C ARG A 85 2.59 5.09 -25.41
N TYR A 86 1.29 5.39 -25.46
CA TYR A 86 0.23 4.38 -25.32
C TYR A 86 0.13 3.46 -26.54
N ALA A 87 0.69 3.84 -27.69
CA ALA A 87 0.71 3.00 -28.87
C ALA A 87 1.93 2.05 -28.91
N GLN A 88 2.86 2.16 -27.96
CA GLN A 88 4.05 1.32 -27.95
C GLN A 88 3.70 -0.13 -27.52
N PRO A 89 4.18 -1.16 -28.24
CA PRO A 89 3.93 -2.54 -27.86
C PRO A 89 4.42 -2.91 -26.45
N SER A 90 5.49 -2.28 -25.97
CA SER A 90 6.07 -2.52 -24.64
C SER A 90 5.18 -2.04 -23.49
N SER A 91 4.29 -1.09 -23.72
CA SER A 91 3.35 -0.55 -22.71
C SER A 91 1.92 -1.03 -22.93
N ALA A 92 1.63 -1.81 -23.98
CA ALA A 92 0.27 -2.25 -24.30
C ALA A 92 -0.40 -3.06 -23.18
N TRP A 93 0.39 -3.71 -22.31
CA TRP A 93 -0.14 -4.47 -21.17
C TRP A 93 -0.88 -3.59 -20.16
N THR A 94 -0.55 -2.30 -20.03
CA THR A 94 -1.19 -1.40 -19.06
C THR A 94 -2.68 -1.24 -19.35
N GLN A 95 -3.06 -1.32 -20.62
CA GLN A 95 -4.43 -1.16 -21.11
C GLN A 95 -5.37 -2.30 -20.70
N SER A 96 -4.82 -3.36 -20.11
CA SER A 96 -5.58 -4.51 -19.61
C SER A 96 -5.07 -5.01 -18.25
N SER A 97 -4.45 -4.13 -17.46
CA SER A 97 -3.95 -4.43 -16.11
C SER A 97 -4.98 -4.03 -15.05
N PHE A 98 -6.05 -4.80 -14.91
CA PHE A 98 -7.20 -4.44 -14.09
C PHE A 98 -7.04 -4.81 -12.62
N MET A 99 -6.32 -5.88 -12.31
CA MET A 99 -6.12 -6.36 -10.94
C MET A 99 -4.64 -6.26 -10.56
N GLN A 100 -4.32 -5.35 -9.64
CA GLN A 100 -2.97 -5.19 -9.10
C GLN A 100 -2.95 -5.55 -7.61
N ALA A 101 -1.97 -6.32 -7.15
CA ALA A 101 -1.74 -6.51 -5.72
C ALA A 101 -0.59 -5.64 -5.23
N GLN A 102 -0.81 -4.87 -4.17
CA GLN A 102 0.29 -4.27 -3.40
C GLN A 102 0.74 -5.27 -2.33
N MET A 103 1.93 -5.81 -2.52
CA MET A 103 2.48 -6.92 -1.76
C MET A 103 3.66 -6.46 -0.90
N MET A 104 3.50 -6.56 0.42
CA MET A 104 4.60 -6.42 1.37
C MET A 104 5.53 -7.62 1.23
N VAL A 105 6.85 -7.37 1.14
CA VAL A 105 7.83 -8.47 1.00
C VAL A 105 7.90 -9.35 2.25
N GLU A 106 7.43 -8.84 3.38
CA GLU A 106 7.32 -9.56 4.65
C GLU A 106 6.14 -10.55 4.68
N ASP A 107 5.34 -10.66 3.61
CA ASP A 107 4.25 -11.63 3.53
C ASP A 107 4.80 -13.08 3.48
N ARG A 108 4.37 -13.87 4.46
CA ARG A 108 4.80 -15.26 4.67
C ARG A 108 4.31 -16.22 3.59
N TYR A 109 3.34 -15.85 2.76
CA TYR A 109 2.95 -16.59 1.56
C TYR A 109 3.85 -16.28 0.37
N PHE A 110 4.51 -15.11 0.36
CA PHE A 110 5.44 -14.69 -0.67
C PHE A 110 6.87 -15.15 -0.40
N TYR A 111 7.32 -15.12 0.86
CA TYR A 111 8.63 -15.62 1.27
C TYR A 111 8.50 -16.57 2.45
N ASP A 112 9.08 -17.76 2.32
CA ASP A 112 9.12 -18.73 3.42
C ASP A 112 10.44 -18.62 4.19
N PRO A 113 10.45 -18.11 5.44
CA PRO A 113 11.67 -17.97 6.22
C PRO A 113 12.27 -19.32 6.65
N ALA A 114 11.49 -20.40 6.68
CA ALA A 114 11.99 -21.72 7.06
C ALA A 114 12.84 -22.34 5.95
N THR A 115 12.36 -22.27 4.70
CA THR A 115 13.08 -22.78 3.52
C THR A 115 13.99 -21.72 2.86
N ARG A 116 13.81 -20.44 3.21
CA ARG A 116 14.52 -19.26 2.68
C ARG A 116 14.36 -19.08 1.19
N GLN A 117 13.13 -19.22 0.73
CA GLN A 117 12.79 -19.15 -0.69
C GLN A 117 11.63 -18.21 -0.95
N TYR A 118 11.69 -17.52 -2.08
CA TYR A 118 10.51 -16.88 -2.67
C TYR A 118 9.56 -17.96 -3.17
N THR A 119 8.29 -17.84 -2.78
CA THR A 119 7.23 -18.80 -3.10
C THR A 119 6.18 -18.14 -3.98
N VAL A 120 6.61 -17.59 -5.13
CA VAL A 120 5.76 -16.85 -6.07
C VAL A 120 4.54 -17.66 -6.51
N ASP A 121 4.70 -18.94 -6.84
CA ASP A 121 3.57 -19.79 -7.25
C ASP A 121 2.56 -19.94 -6.10
N ARG A 122 3.02 -20.19 -4.86
CA ARG A 122 2.12 -20.29 -3.70
C ARG A 122 1.33 -19.01 -3.49
N TYR A 123 1.99 -17.86 -3.60
CA TYR A 123 1.34 -16.56 -3.48
C TYR A 123 0.28 -16.37 -4.58
N LEU A 124 0.63 -16.60 -5.84
CA LEU A 124 -0.31 -16.43 -6.96
C LEU A 124 -1.46 -17.44 -6.95
N ASP A 125 -1.21 -18.69 -6.57
CA ASP A 125 -2.23 -19.72 -6.46
C ASP A 125 -3.26 -19.37 -5.37
N ASP A 126 -2.81 -18.74 -4.28
CA ASP A 126 -3.70 -18.20 -3.26
C ASP A 126 -4.59 -17.07 -3.80
N LEU A 127 -4.03 -16.08 -4.49
CA LEU A 127 -4.82 -14.97 -5.08
C LEU A 127 -5.79 -15.47 -6.16
N GLU A 128 -5.36 -16.42 -6.99
CA GLU A 128 -6.21 -17.06 -7.99
C GLU A 128 -7.40 -17.76 -7.33
N ARG A 129 -7.13 -18.53 -6.28
CA ARG A 129 -8.15 -19.22 -5.50
C ARG A 129 -9.09 -18.25 -4.78
N ARG A 130 -8.60 -17.17 -4.18
CA ARG A 130 -9.42 -16.25 -3.38
C ARG A 130 -10.22 -15.26 -4.22
N PHE A 131 -9.65 -14.69 -5.26
CA PHE A 131 -10.31 -13.63 -6.04
C PHE A 131 -10.00 -13.60 -7.54
N GLY A 132 -9.44 -14.67 -8.11
CA GLY A 132 -9.31 -14.81 -9.56
C GLY A 132 -8.04 -14.24 -10.18
N GLY A 133 -7.00 -14.04 -9.37
CA GLY A 133 -5.64 -13.74 -9.81
C GLY A 133 -5.43 -12.28 -10.22
N ILE A 134 -4.18 -11.93 -10.47
CA ILE A 134 -3.72 -10.56 -10.71
C ILE A 134 -3.01 -10.42 -12.05
N ASP A 135 -3.01 -9.22 -12.60
CA ASP A 135 -2.33 -8.85 -13.84
C ASP A 135 -0.96 -8.20 -13.56
N ALA A 136 -0.85 -7.52 -12.42
CA ALA A 136 0.38 -6.89 -11.94
C ALA A 136 0.54 -7.03 -10.41
N VAL A 137 1.79 -6.94 -9.94
CA VAL A 137 2.14 -6.89 -8.52
C VAL A 137 3.08 -5.72 -8.25
N LEU A 138 2.77 -4.92 -7.24
CA LEU A 138 3.66 -3.93 -6.65
C LEU A 138 4.39 -4.58 -5.47
N VAL A 139 5.67 -4.91 -5.68
CA VAL A 139 6.53 -5.53 -4.65
C VAL A 139 7.11 -4.44 -3.78
N TRP A 140 6.79 -4.45 -2.47
CA TRP A 140 7.08 -3.34 -1.56
C TRP A 140 8.13 -3.69 -0.49
N PRO A 141 9.42 -3.30 -0.68
CA PRO A 141 10.51 -3.64 0.22
C PRO A 141 10.99 -2.49 1.14
N THR A 142 10.41 -1.31 1.07
CA THR A 142 11.06 -0.10 1.63
C THR A 142 10.50 0.28 3.00
N TYR A 143 9.30 0.86 3.02
CA TYR A 143 8.56 1.22 4.22
C TYR A 143 7.78 -0.01 4.75
N PRO A 144 7.62 -0.23 6.07
CA PRO A 144 7.90 0.68 7.18
C PRO A 144 9.32 0.65 7.76
N ASN A 145 10.17 -0.28 7.32
CA ASN A 145 11.47 -0.50 7.97
C ASN A 145 12.56 0.53 7.59
N ILE A 146 12.38 1.32 6.53
CA ILE A 146 13.37 2.33 6.13
C ILE A 146 13.60 3.38 7.23
N GLY A 147 14.86 3.75 7.43
CA GLY A 147 15.28 4.74 8.43
C GLY A 147 15.71 4.16 9.78
N LEU A 148 15.68 2.83 9.93
CA LEU A 148 16.42 2.15 11.00
C LEU A 148 17.93 2.23 10.79
N ASP A 149 18.40 2.33 9.55
CA ASP A 149 19.80 2.63 9.25
C ASP A 149 19.87 3.49 7.99
N ASP A 150 21.09 3.71 7.48
CA ASP A 150 21.32 4.57 6.34
C ASP A 150 21.07 3.89 4.98
N ARG A 151 20.53 2.66 4.94
CA ARG A 151 20.11 2.06 3.67
C ARG A 151 18.98 2.89 3.06
N ASN A 152 19.19 3.33 1.82
CA ASN A 152 18.17 4.00 1.03
C ASN A 152 17.24 2.99 0.35
N THR A 153 16.23 3.50 -0.36
CA THR A 153 15.27 2.69 -1.12
C THR A 153 15.91 1.64 -2.05
N VAL A 154 17.02 1.96 -2.72
CA VAL A 154 17.75 1.02 -3.60
C VAL A 154 18.45 -0.06 -2.79
N ASP A 155 19.08 0.31 -1.68
CA ASP A 155 19.72 -0.63 -0.77
C ASP A 155 18.71 -1.61 -0.16
N MET A 156 17.47 -1.18 0.08
CA MET A 156 16.40 -2.03 0.60
C MET A 156 16.02 -3.13 -0.41
N VAL A 157 15.95 -2.82 -1.71
CA VAL A 157 15.78 -3.82 -2.78
C VAL A 157 16.99 -4.75 -2.85
N ARG A 158 18.22 -4.21 -2.81
CA ARG A 158 19.46 -5.00 -2.89
C ARG A 158 19.66 -5.91 -1.67
N SER A 159 19.07 -5.57 -0.53
CA SER A 159 19.12 -6.35 0.72
C SER A 159 18.06 -7.44 0.81
N LEU A 160 17.21 -7.59 -0.21
CA LEU A 160 16.25 -8.70 -0.25
C LEU A 160 16.99 -10.06 -0.27
N PRO A 161 16.39 -11.12 0.32
CA PRO A 161 17.05 -12.41 0.50
C PRO A 161 17.65 -13.01 -0.78
N GLY A 162 18.90 -13.44 -0.72
CA GLY A 162 19.64 -13.96 -1.88
C GLY A 162 20.14 -12.88 -2.86
N GLY A 163 19.94 -11.60 -2.54
CA GLY A 163 20.41 -10.46 -3.32
C GLY A 163 19.81 -10.37 -4.72
N ILE A 164 20.44 -9.56 -5.57
CA ILE A 164 19.98 -9.32 -6.95
C ILE A 164 19.70 -10.60 -7.75
N PRO A 165 20.52 -11.67 -7.71
CA PRO A 165 20.23 -12.89 -8.45
C PRO A 165 18.89 -13.54 -8.07
N ALA A 166 18.56 -13.58 -6.78
CA ALA A 166 17.31 -14.16 -6.29
C ALA A 166 16.11 -13.25 -6.58
N VAL A 167 16.28 -11.92 -6.45
CA VAL A 167 15.24 -10.94 -6.83
C VAL A 167 14.91 -11.04 -8.31
N LYS A 168 15.93 -11.14 -9.18
CA LYS A 168 15.74 -11.33 -10.62
C LYS A 168 15.00 -12.63 -10.94
N LYS A 169 15.32 -13.72 -10.23
CA LYS A 169 14.59 -14.99 -10.37
C LYS A 169 13.12 -14.82 -9.95
N MET A 170 12.87 -14.15 -8.82
CA MET A 170 11.51 -13.89 -8.31
C MET A 170 10.68 -13.08 -9.33
N VAL A 171 11.25 -12.05 -9.94
CA VAL A 171 10.59 -11.30 -11.04
C VAL A 171 10.28 -12.22 -12.23
N ALA A 172 11.25 -13.06 -12.63
CA ALA A 172 11.03 -14.02 -13.72
C ALA A 172 9.96 -15.08 -13.40
N ASP A 173 9.80 -15.47 -12.13
CA ASP A 173 8.77 -16.40 -11.69
C ASP A 173 7.36 -15.77 -11.82
N PHE A 174 7.21 -14.47 -11.53
CA PHE A 174 5.96 -13.73 -11.82
C PHE A 174 5.69 -13.64 -13.31
N HIS A 175 6.70 -13.30 -14.11
CA HIS A 175 6.59 -13.23 -15.57
C HIS A 175 6.18 -14.56 -16.20
N ARG A 176 6.68 -15.69 -15.67
CA ARG A 176 6.27 -17.04 -16.11
C ARG A 176 4.77 -17.27 -15.95
N ARG A 177 4.15 -16.63 -14.96
CA ARG A 177 2.70 -16.68 -14.70
C ARG A 177 1.93 -15.54 -15.38
N GLY A 178 2.59 -14.72 -16.20
CA GLY A 178 1.97 -13.61 -16.93
C GLY A 178 1.73 -12.35 -16.10
N VAL A 179 2.28 -12.27 -14.89
CA VAL A 179 2.09 -11.14 -13.97
C VAL A 179 3.23 -10.13 -14.13
N ARG A 180 2.89 -8.85 -14.31
CA ARG A 180 3.86 -7.74 -14.39
C ARG A 180 4.35 -7.33 -13.01
N VAL A 181 5.60 -6.89 -12.90
CA VAL A 181 6.22 -6.57 -11.62
C VAL A 181 6.64 -5.11 -11.56
N MET A 182 6.16 -4.42 -10.53
CA MET A 182 6.49 -3.04 -10.23
C MET A 182 7.14 -2.92 -8.85
N PHE A 183 7.98 -1.90 -8.68
CA PHE A 183 8.58 -1.54 -7.39
C PHE A 183 8.25 -0.09 -7.03
N PRO A 184 8.16 0.28 -5.75
CA PRO A 184 7.92 1.65 -5.36
C PRO A 184 9.21 2.49 -5.48
N MET A 185 9.05 3.79 -5.72
CA MET A 185 10.07 4.79 -5.47
C MET A 185 9.63 5.76 -4.38
N MET A 186 10.51 6.03 -3.42
CA MET A 186 10.26 6.97 -2.31
C MET A 186 11.05 8.25 -2.57
N LEU A 187 10.55 9.20 -3.37
CA LEU A 187 11.31 10.44 -3.62
C LEU A 187 11.47 11.32 -2.37
N TRP A 188 10.64 11.12 -1.36
CA TRP A 188 10.79 11.72 -0.04
C TRP A 188 11.99 11.15 0.76
N ASP A 189 12.61 10.06 0.29
CA ASP A 189 13.84 9.47 0.86
C ASP A 189 15.06 10.35 0.57
N GLN A 190 15.16 11.45 1.32
CA GLN A 190 16.26 12.43 1.23
C GLN A 190 17.21 12.38 2.45
N GLY A 191 16.91 11.50 3.41
CA GLY A 191 17.52 11.45 4.74
C GLY A 191 18.42 10.24 4.96
N THR A 192 18.33 9.21 4.13
CA THR A 192 19.24 8.06 4.14
C THR A 192 20.48 8.31 3.27
N ARG A 193 21.34 7.30 3.09
CA ARG A 193 22.58 7.42 2.33
C ARG A 193 22.27 7.86 0.89
N ALA A 194 22.99 8.89 0.44
CA ALA A 194 22.88 9.38 -0.93
C ALA A 194 23.31 8.31 -1.94
N ILE A 195 22.64 8.29 -3.09
CA ILE A 195 23.07 7.52 -4.26
C ILE A 195 24.19 8.24 -5.02
N GLU A 196 25.04 7.49 -5.72
CA GLU A 196 26.16 8.05 -6.49
C GLU A 196 25.71 8.68 -7.83
N ARG A 197 24.65 8.13 -8.43
CA ARG A 197 24.09 8.57 -9.71
C ARG A 197 22.86 9.45 -9.50
N SER A 198 22.29 9.97 -10.58
CA SER A 198 20.96 10.58 -10.53
C SER A 198 19.91 9.51 -10.19
N TRP A 199 18.85 9.89 -9.47
CA TRP A 199 17.72 8.96 -9.17
C TRP A 199 17.11 8.33 -10.43
N PRO A 200 16.86 9.09 -11.53
CA PRO A 200 16.42 8.51 -12.79
C PRO A 200 17.35 7.42 -13.34
N ASP A 201 18.66 7.67 -13.39
CA ASP A 201 19.62 6.71 -13.95
C ASP A 201 19.80 5.48 -13.04
N GLU A 202 19.82 5.66 -11.71
CA GLU A 202 19.98 4.56 -10.76
C GLU A 202 18.76 3.63 -10.74
N LEU A 203 17.54 4.18 -10.68
CA LEU A 203 16.32 3.36 -10.71
C LEU A 203 16.16 2.65 -12.06
N ALA A 204 16.41 3.33 -13.18
CA ALA A 204 16.36 2.69 -14.49
C ALA A 204 17.36 1.51 -14.57
N ALA A 205 18.60 1.71 -14.09
CA ALA A 205 19.61 0.67 -14.06
C ALA A 205 19.21 -0.53 -13.18
N LEU A 206 18.72 -0.27 -11.95
CA LEU A 206 18.26 -1.33 -11.04
C LEU A 206 17.08 -2.11 -11.61
N MET A 207 16.04 -1.43 -12.11
CA MET A 207 14.87 -2.09 -12.68
C MET A 207 15.23 -2.95 -13.88
N LYS A 208 16.17 -2.50 -14.72
CA LYS A 208 16.72 -3.32 -15.82
C LYS A 208 17.52 -4.53 -15.30
N GLU A 209 18.29 -4.35 -14.23
CA GLU A 209 19.11 -5.40 -13.61
C GLU A 209 18.24 -6.57 -13.13
N ILE A 210 17.13 -6.26 -12.44
CA ILE A 210 16.18 -7.24 -11.89
C ILE A 210 15.07 -7.65 -12.86
N GLY A 211 14.89 -6.93 -13.97
CA GLY A 211 13.88 -7.22 -15.00
C GLY A 211 12.47 -6.71 -14.69
N ALA A 212 12.31 -5.68 -13.85
CA ALA A 212 11.00 -5.12 -13.52
C ALA A 212 10.36 -4.37 -14.70
N ASP A 213 9.03 -4.29 -14.72
CA ASP A 213 8.23 -3.68 -15.80
C ASP A 213 7.88 -2.21 -15.53
N GLY A 214 7.86 -1.80 -14.27
CA GLY A 214 7.44 -0.45 -13.91
C GLY A 214 7.81 0.00 -12.51
N ILE A 215 7.51 1.26 -12.24
CA ILE A 215 7.73 1.91 -10.95
C ILE A 215 6.44 2.58 -10.48
N ASN A 216 6.08 2.33 -9.23
CA ASN A 216 5.00 3.02 -8.54
C ASN A 216 5.59 4.24 -7.78
N GLY A 217 4.99 5.41 -7.94
CA GLY A 217 5.42 6.66 -7.30
C GLY A 217 4.60 6.92 -6.03
N ASP A 218 5.17 6.55 -4.89
CA ASP A 218 4.58 6.77 -3.57
C ASP A 218 4.54 8.26 -3.23
N THR A 219 3.37 8.75 -2.78
CA THR A 219 3.06 10.13 -2.41
C THR A 219 3.53 11.18 -3.44
N GLN A 220 3.43 10.86 -4.73
CA GLN A 220 3.94 11.70 -5.82
C GLN A 220 2.82 12.18 -6.72
N ASP A 221 2.69 13.51 -6.86
CA ASP A 221 1.79 14.17 -7.82
C ASP A 221 2.30 14.10 -9.27
N GLY A 222 2.92 12.98 -9.66
CA GLY A 222 3.55 12.77 -10.95
C GLY A 222 4.99 12.30 -10.85
N VAL A 223 5.38 11.39 -11.74
CA VAL A 223 6.79 11.01 -11.89
C VAL A 223 7.40 11.86 -13.01
N PRO A 224 8.48 12.61 -12.77
CA PRO A 224 9.07 13.48 -13.78
C PRO A 224 9.50 12.75 -15.07
N LEU A 225 9.36 13.43 -16.22
CA LEU A 225 9.74 12.90 -17.54
C LEU A 225 11.18 12.35 -17.60
N ALA A 226 12.09 12.91 -16.80
CA ALA A 226 13.47 12.45 -16.71
C ALA A 226 13.62 10.94 -16.38
N PHE A 227 12.70 10.38 -15.59
CA PHE A 227 12.71 8.95 -15.26
C PHE A 227 12.36 8.08 -16.48
N THR A 228 11.35 8.47 -17.24
CA THR A 228 11.00 7.82 -18.50
C THR A 228 12.14 7.91 -19.51
N LEU A 229 12.76 9.09 -19.65
CA LEU A 229 13.90 9.27 -20.57
C LEU A 229 15.13 8.45 -20.17
N ALA A 230 15.38 8.27 -18.87
CA ALA A 230 16.46 7.41 -18.38
C ALA A 230 16.22 5.93 -18.72
N ALA A 231 14.98 5.45 -18.58
CA ALA A 231 14.58 4.09 -18.96
C ALA A 231 14.71 3.84 -20.47
N ASP A 232 14.25 4.80 -21.29
CA ASP A 232 14.36 4.76 -22.75
C ASP A 232 15.83 4.73 -23.21
N LYS A 233 16.68 5.58 -22.60
CA LYS A 233 18.12 5.69 -22.88
C LYS A 233 18.84 4.34 -22.73
N ILE A 234 18.46 3.53 -21.75
CA ILE A 234 19.07 2.21 -21.52
C ILE A 234 18.35 1.07 -22.24
N LYS A 235 17.37 1.38 -23.10
CA LYS A 235 16.56 0.42 -23.86
C LYS A 235 15.83 -0.60 -22.98
N HIS A 236 15.32 -0.13 -21.84
CA HIS A 236 14.47 -0.89 -20.94
C HIS A 236 13.29 0.00 -20.54
N PRO A 237 12.30 0.18 -21.44
CA PRO A 237 11.19 1.09 -21.19
C PRO A 237 10.42 0.63 -19.94
N LEU A 238 10.19 1.57 -19.02
CA LEU A 238 9.44 1.34 -17.79
C LEU A 238 8.13 2.10 -17.83
N VAL A 239 7.09 1.50 -17.23
CA VAL A 239 5.83 2.18 -16.95
C VAL A 239 5.90 2.85 -15.59
N PHE A 240 5.37 4.07 -15.48
CA PHE A 240 5.32 4.83 -14.23
C PHE A 240 3.88 5.05 -13.77
N GLN A 241 3.65 4.87 -12.48
CA GLN A 241 2.34 4.96 -11.81
C GLN A 241 2.42 5.84 -10.55
N PRO A 242 2.25 7.17 -10.63
CA PRO A 242 2.20 8.06 -9.47
C PRO A 242 0.88 7.94 -8.69
N GLU A 243 0.92 8.20 -7.37
CA GLU A 243 -0.24 8.19 -6.45
C GLU A 243 -1.09 9.47 -6.49
N GLY A 244 -0.44 10.62 -6.74
CA GLY A 244 -1.03 11.93 -6.52
C GLY A 244 -1.78 12.45 -7.74
N LEU A 245 -1.76 13.77 -7.90
CA LEU A 245 -2.44 14.48 -8.98
C LEU A 245 -1.47 14.90 -10.10
N PRO A 246 -1.00 13.97 -10.97
CA PRO A 246 -0.16 14.36 -12.10
C PRO A 246 -0.81 15.45 -12.93
N SER A 247 0.03 16.38 -13.37
CA SER A 247 -0.38 17.42 -14.31
C SER A 247 -0.91 16.81 -15.61
N ASP A 248 -1.74 17.55 -16.33
CA ASP A 248 -2.33 17.04 -17.59
C ASP A 248 -1.25 16.70 -18.63
N GLU A 249 -0.12 17.42 -18.63
CA GLU A 249 1.02 17.12 -19.49
C GLU A 249 1.63 15.74 -19.18
N ALA A 250 1.67 15.38 -17.89
CA ALA A 250 2.27 14.14 -17.43
C ALA A 250 1.54 12.88 -17.93
N LEU A 251 0.28 13.03 -18.37
CA LEU A 251 -0.47 11.98 -19.05
C LEU A 251 0.28 11.40 -20.26
N ALA A 252 1.15 12.19 -20.90
CA ALA A 252 1.93 11.74 -22.04
C ALA A 252 3.06 10.75 -21.68
N TRP A 253 3.50 10.66 -20.42
CA TRP A 253 4.61 9.77 -20.01
C TRP A 253 4.38 8.95 -18.72
N ASN A 254 3.44 9.34 -17.86
CA ASN A 254 2.93 8.48 -16.78
C ASN A 254 1.73 7.71 -17.34
N LEU A 255 1.94 6.47 -17.78
CA LEU A 255 0.92 5.68 -18.50
C LEU A 255 -0.08 4.98 -17.58
N MET A 256 0.16 5.06 -16.28
CA MET A 256 -0.74 4.61 -15.23
C MET A 256 -0.78 5.64 -14.12
N THR A 257 -1.80 5.58 -13.27
CA THR A 257 -1.86 6.27 -11.96
C THR A 257 -2.44 5.31 -10.92
N TRP A 258 -2.33 5.67 -9.65
CA TRP A 258 -3.04 5.00 -8.56
C TRP A 258 -3.47 6.01 -7.50
N GLY A 259 -4.28 5.63 -6.52
CA GLY A 259 -4.59 6.52 -5.39
C GLY A 259 -5.74 6.07 -4.50
N GLN A 260 -6.02 6.85 -3.44
CA GLN A 260 -7.04 6.55 -2.41
C GLN A 260 -8.39 7.25 -2.64
N TYR A 261 -9.42 6.48 -3.06
CA TYR A 261 -10.69 7.00 -3.58
C TYR A 261 -11.80 7.16 -2.53
N THR A 262 -12.76 8.05 -2.82
CA THR A 262 -14.05 8.11 -2.12
C THR A 262 -15.18 7.90 -3.13
N PHE A 263 -16.24 7.21 -2.72
CA PHE A 263 -17.24 6.68 -3.64
C PHE A 263 -18.65 7.21 -3.31
N PRO A 264 -19.09 8.33 -3.91
CA PRO A 264 -20.46 8.81 -3.75
C PRO A 264 -21.48 7.83 -4.35
N PHE A 265 -22.77 8.01 -4.03
CA PHE A 265 -23.84 7.12 -4.50
C PHE A 265 -23.91 7.04 -6.04
N ALA A 266 -23.96 8.18 -6.73
CA ALA A 266 -23.79 8.20 -8.18
C ALA A 266 -22.29 8.07 -8.50
N PRO A 267 -21.84 7.04 -9.23
CA PRO A 267 -20.43 6.88 -9.57
C PRO A 267 -19.88 8.12 -10.28
N THR A 268 -18.74 8.62 -9.82
CA THR A 268 -18.00 9.67 -10.53
C THR A 268 -17.23 9.08 -11.71
N VAL A 269 -16.83 9.94 -12.65
CA VAL A 269 -16.02 9.56 -13.80
C VAL A 269 -14.55 9.83 -13.50
N ASP A 270 -13.70 8.81 -13.70
CA ASP A 270 -12.26 8.98 -13.52
C ASP A 270 -11.69 9.95 -14.57
N ARG A 271 -10.98 10.97 -14.10
CA ARG A 271 -10.44 12.04 -14.95
C ARG A 271 -9.39 11.54 -15.93
N TYR A 272 -8.42 10.75 -15.46
CA TYR A 272 -7.29 10.36 -16.31
C TYR A 272 -7.73 9.38 -17.37
N LYS A 273 -8.61 8.44 -17.01
CA LYS A 273 -9.30 7.56 -17.95
C LYS A 273 -10.16 8.32 -18.95
N TRP A 274 -10.81 9.41 -18.54
CA TRP A 274 -11.59 10.26 -19.46
C TRP A 274 -10.70 11.00 -20.45
N LEU A 275 -9.57 11.55 -19.99
CA LEU A 275 -8.62 12.27 -20.83
C LEU A 275 -7.92 11.35 -21.84
N GLU A 276 -7.59 10.12 -21.45
CA GLU A 276 -7.04 9.09 -22.32
C GLU A 276 -7.61 7.72 -21.93
N SER A 277 -8.47 7.15 -22.78
CA SER A 277 -9.19 5.91 -22.47
C SER A 277 -8.27 4.69 -22.31
N ARG A 278 -7.05 4.75 -22.84
CA ARG A 278 -6.01 3.71 -22.66
C ARG A 278 -5.25 3.83 -21.34
N HIS A 279 -5.40 4.93 -20.61
CA HIS A 279 -4.73 5.15 -19.34
C HIS A 279 -5.33 4.25 -18.26
N MET A 280 -4.48 3.54 -17.52
CA MET A 280 -4.91 2.64 -16.46
C MET A 280 -4.74 3.31 -15.11
N VAL A 281 -5.84 3.43 -14.38
CA VAL A 281 -5.85 3.95 -13.02
C VAL A 281 -6.08 2.77 -12.09
N ASN A 282 -5.24 2.58 -11.07
CA ASN A 282 -5.49 1.58 -10.04
C ASN A 282 -6.05 2.26 -8.80
N ILE A 283 -7.32 2.08 -8.56
CA ILE A 283 -8.01 2.67 -7.41
C ILE A 283 -7.80 1.81 -6.15
N SER A 284 -7.72 2.43 -4.98
CA SER A 284 -7.62 1.76 -3.69
C SER A 284 -8.49 2.48 -2.65
N ASP A 285 -9.12 1.72 -1.75
CA ASP A 285 -9.46 2.17 -0.40
C ASP A 285 -8.93 1.12 0.58
N ARG A 286 -7.67 1.33 1.02
CA ARG A 286 -6.93 0.33 1.77
C ARG A 286 -7.59 -0.03 3.09
N TRP A 287 -8.26 0.91 3.76
CA TRP A 287 -8.85 0.70 5.09
C TRP A 287 -10.29 0.19 5.07
N ASN A 288 -11.00 0.35 3.96
CA ASN A 288 -12.36 -0.16 3.84
C ASN A 288 -12.39 -1.69 3.96
N ARG A 289 -13.37 -2.24 4.66
CA ARG A 289 -13.51 -3.70 4.88
C ARG A 289 -14.41 -4.38 3.85
N SER A 290 -15.28 -3.60 3.22
CA SER A 290 -16.04 -3.99 2.04
C SER A 290 -15.35 -3.42 0.82
N LYS A 291 -15.11 -4.21 -0.21
CA LYS A 291 -14.49 -3.73 -1.46
C LYS A 291 -15.53 -3.44 -2.55
N THR A 292 -16.80 -3.42 -2.19
CA THR A 292 -17.90 -3.29 -3.16
C THR A 292 -17.86 -1.96 -3.90
N ASP A 293 -17.68 -0.85 -3.18
CA ASP A 293 -17.67 0.48 -3.80
C ASP A 293 -16.43 0.68 -4.68
N ASP A 294 -15.26 0.21 -4.24
CA ASP A 294 -14.03 0.14 -5.02
C ASP A 294 -14.28 -0.58 -6.36
N LEU A 295 -14.75 -1.82 -6.29
CA LEU A 295 -14.98 -2.67 -7.46
C LEU A 295 -16.05 -2.08 -8.39
N GLN A 296 -17.11 -1.49 -7.84
CA GLN A 296 -18.15 -0.83 -8.65
C GLN A 296 -17.62 0.40 -9.36
N PHE A 297 -16.79 1.21 -8.70
CA PHE A 297 -16.12 2.35 -9.33
C PHE A 297 -15.18 1.90 -10.45
N ALA A 298 -14.34 0.89 -10.18
CA ALA A 298 -13.39 0.32 -11.12
C ALA A 298 -14.11 -0.17 -12.39
N PHE A 299 -15.14 -1.00 -12.20
CA PHE A 299 -15.91 -1.60 -13.28
C PHE A 299 -16.76 -0.60 -14.08
N PHE A 300 -17.30 0.42 -13.41
CA PHE A 300 -18.03 1.50 -14.07
C PHE A 300 -17.11 2.34 -14.97
N ASN A 301 -15.87 2.59 -14.53
CA ASN A 301 -14.90 3.41 -15.26
C ASN A 301 -13.97 2.62 -16.19
N GLY A 302 -14.00 1.28 -16.17
CA GLY A 302 -13.03 0.45 -16.91
C GLY A 302 -11.58 0.72 -16.48
N VAL A 303 -11.40 1.01 -15.19
CA VAL A 303 -10.09 1.21 -14.54
C VAL A 303 -9.77 0.02 -13.65
N GLY A 304 -8.54 -0.07 -13.17
CA GLY A 304 -8.08 -1.16 -12.32
C GLY A 304 -8.35 -0.91 -10.83
N TRP A 305 -8.17 -1.97 -10.06
CA TRP A 305 -8.22 -1.99 -8.60
C TRP A 305 -6.91 -2.52 -8.05
N GLU A 306 -6.34 -1.78 -7.10
CA GLU A 306 -5.20 -2.24 -6.31
C GLU A 306 -5.67 -2.87 -5.00
N SER A 307 -5.55 -4.19 -4.91
CA SER A 307 -5.78 -4.89 -3.66
C SER A 307 -4.60 -4.66 -2.72
N TRP A 308 -4.87 -4.05 -1.57
CA TRP A 308 -3.89 -3.84 -0.50
C TRP A 308 -4.34 -4.53 0.79
N GLU A 309 -4.08 -5.83 0.89
CA GLU A 309 -4.49 -6.64 2.04
C GLU A 309 -3.50 -6.55 3.21
N ASN A 310 -2.20 -6.54 2.92
CA ASN A 310 -1.16 -6.39 3.94
C ASN A 310 -0.72 -4.93 4.04
N ILE A 311 -1.36 -4.18 4.92
CA ILE A 311 -1.12 -2.75 5.13
C ILE A 311 0.00 -2.60 6.15
N TRP A 312 1.25 -2.73 5.70
CA TRP A 312 2.44 -2.60 6.54
C TRP A 312 2.42 -3.54 7.78
N GLY A 313 2.07 -4.80 7.55
CA GLY A 313 1.95 -5.82 8.59
C GLY A 313 0.61 -5.81 9.33
N ILE A 314 -0.41 -5.17 8.76
CA ILE A 314 -1.80 -5.18 9.22
C ILE A 314 -2.63 -5.88 8.14
N TRP A 315 -3.23 -7.02 8.47
CA TRP A 315 -4.03 -7.76 7.52
C TRP A 315 -5.47 -7.24 7.45
N ASN A 316 -5.81 -6.58 6.35
CA ASN A 316 -7.17 -6.22 5.94
C ASN A 316 -7.63 -7.08 4.76
N GLY A 317 -7.82 -8.38 5.01
CA GLY A 317 -8.12 -9.36 3.97
C GLY A 317 -9.48 -9.15 3.27
N ILE A 318 -9.54 -9.60 2.02
CA ILE A 318 -10.75 -9.57 1.19
C ILE A 318 -11.75 -10.63 1.67
N THR A 319 -13.01 -10.23 1.84
CA THR A 319 -14.09 -11.15 2.26
C THR A 319 -14.44 -12.17 1.17
N PRO A 320 -15.05 -13.32 1.49
CA PRO A 320 -15.51 -14.27 0.46
C PRO A 320 -16.43 -13.65 -0.60
N ARG A 321 -17.33 -12.74 -0.19
CA ARG A 321 -18.20 -12.00 -1.12
C ARG A 321 -17.39 -11.10 -2.06
N ASP A 322 -16.50 -10.29 -1.51
CA ASP A 322 -15.71 -9.35 -2.31
C ASP A 322 -14.71 -10.07 -3.23
N GLY A 323 -14.17 -11.21 -2.78
CA GLY A 323 -13.31 -12.06 -3.60
C GLY A 323 -14.06 -12.67 -4.79
N GLU A 324 -15.31 -13.10 -4.58
CA GLU A 324 -16.18 -13.55 -5.68
C GLU A 324 -16.58 -12.41 -6.62
N ALA A 325 -16.90 -11.22 -6.10
CA ALA A 325 -17.18 -10.04 -6.92
C ALA A 325 -15.97 -9.69 -7.80
N THR A 326 -14.77 -9.63 -7.21
CA THR A 326 -13.51 -9.39 -7.90
C THR A 326 -13.29 -10.42 -9.02
N ARG A 327 -13.47 -11.73 -8.72
CA ARG A 327 -13.30 -12.81 -9.70
C ARG A 327 -14.21 -12.63 -10.93
N ARG A 328 -15.48 -12.25 -10.70
CA ARG A 328 -16.47 -12.02 -11.78
C ARG A 328 -16.14 -10.78 -12.59
N VAL A 329 -15.85 -9.66 -11.91
CA VAL A 329 -15.47 -8.38 -12.54
C VAL A 329 -14.20 -8.56 -13.37
N ALA A 330 -13.11 -9.06 -12.79
CA ALA A 330 -11.85 -9.28 -13.48
C ALA A 330 -11.98 -10.22 -14.69
N THR A 331 -12.85 -11.24 -14.59
CA THR A 331 -13.10 -12.15 -15.71
C THR A 331 -13.70 -11.41 -16.91
N LEU A 332 -14.67 -10.52 -16.69
CA LEU A 332 -15.27 -9.73 -17.76
C LEU A 332 -14.33 -8.66 -18.30
N GLU A 333 -13.63 -7.96 -17.42
CA GLU A 333 -12.68 -6.91 -17.82
C GLU A 333 -11.57 -7.48 -18.71
N ARG A 334 -10.99 -8.62 -18.33
CA ARG A 334 -9.99 -9.31 -19.16
C ARG A 334 -10.56 -9.78 -20.50
N LEU A 335 -11.78 -10.34 -20.50
CA LEU A 335 -12.43 -10.82 -21.72
C LEU A 335 -12.74 -9.70 -22.71
N TYR A 336 -13.11 -8.53 -22.20
CA TYR A 336 -13.57 -7.39 -22.99
C TYR A 336 -12.65 -6.17 -22.91
N ALA A 337 -11.38 -6.35 -22.53
CA ALA A 337 -10.42 -5.27 -22.30
C ALA A 337 -10.35 -4.24 -23.43
N ARG A 338 -10.45 -4.72 -24.68
CA ARG A 338 -10.45 -3.86 -25.88
C ARG A 338 -11.60 -2.83 -25.89
N PHE A 339 -12.75 -3.17 -25.33
CA PHE A 339 -13.90 -2.26 -25.25
C PHE A 339 -13.66 -1.19 -24.18
N LEU A 340 -13.03 -1.57 -23.06
CA LEU A 340 -12.76 -0.70 -21.91
C LEU A 340 -11.71 0.39 -22.18
N VAL A 341 -11.11 0.38 -23.37
CA VAL A 341 -10.23 1.46 -23.87
C VAL A 341 -10.83 2.22 -25.05
N SER A 342 -12.13 2.06 -25.31
CA SER A 342 -12.81 2.77 -26.39
C SER A 342 -12.65 4.29 -26.27
N PRO A 343 -12.19 5.00 -27.33
CA PRO A 343 -12.12 6.46 -27.33
C PRO A 343 -13.50 7.13 -27.32
N GLU A 344 -14.53 6.35 -27.66
CA GLU A 344 -15.94 6.73 -27.75
C GLU A 344 -16.72 6.33 -26.49
N TRP A 345 -16.04 6.10 -25.36
CA TRP A 345 -16.66 5.79 -24.07
C TRP A 345 -17.69 6.86 -23.66
N GLU A 346 -18.85 6.40 -23.20
CA GLU A 346 -19.94 7.22 -22.70
C GLU A 346 -20.36 6.74 -21.29
N PRO A 347 -19.81 7.36 -20.23
CA PRO A 347 -20.27 7.12 -18.87
C PRO A 347 -21.70 7.63 -18.66
N HIS A 348 -22.40 7.08 -17.67
CA HIS A 348 -23.78 7.41 -17.31
C HIS A 348 -24.79 7.21 -18.46
N TYR A 349 -24.57 6.18 -19.30
CA TYR A 349 -25.53 5.86 -20.35
C TYR A 349 -26.91 5.55 -19.72
N PRO A 350 -28.02 6.12 -20.24
CA PRO A 350 -29.30 6.11 -19.54
C PRO A 350 -29.84 4.71 -19.19
N MET A 351 -30.18 4.52 -17.91
CA MET A 351 -30.86 3.34 -17.38
C MET A 351 -32.31 3.68 -17.02
N ARG A 352 -33.21 2.68 -17.05
CA ARG A 352 -34.63 2.85 -16.66
C ARG A 352 -34.81 2.93 -15.14
N GLN A 353 -33.98 2.22 -14.40
CA GLN A 353 -34.11 2.07 -12.95
C GLN A 353 -33.21 3.07 -12.23
N TYR A 354 -33.75 3.75 -11.23
CA TYR A 354 -32.98 4.65 -10.38
C TYR A 354 -31.91 3.88 -9.58
N GLY A 355 -30.75 4.48 -9.37
CA GLY A 355 -29.63 3.86 -8.64
C GLY A 355 -28.91 2.75 -9.39
N VAL A 356 -29.29 2.48 -10.66
CA VAL A 356 -28.55 1.61 -11.57
C VAL A 356 -27.84 2.49 -12.60
N PHE A 357 -26.52 2.37 -12.66
CA PHE A 357 -25.67 3.21 -13.52
C PHE A 357 -24.95 2.36 -14.54
N SER A 358 -24.75 2.88 -15.75
CA SER A 358 -24.04 2.17 -16.81
C SER A 358 -23.02 3.03 -17.54
N SER A 359 -21.97 2.38 -18.04
CA SER A 359 -21.00 2.96 -18.97
C SER A 359 -21.08 2.21 -20.29
N ARG A 360 -21.20 2.96 -21.40
CA ARG A 360 -21.26 2.42 -22.76
C ARG A 360 -19.88 2.50 -23.42
N TRP A 361 -19.42 1.37 -23.94
CA TRP A 361 -18.10 1.16 -24.54
C TRP A 361 -18.24 0.67 -25.98
N PRO A 362 -18.38 1.58 -26.96
CA PRO A 362 -18.62 1.19 -28.35
C PRO A 362 -17.32 0.93 -29.11
N LEU A 363 -17.34 -0.09 -29.98
CA LEU A 363 -16.34 -0.34 -31.02
C LEU A 363 -17.07 -0.60 -32.35
N ALA A 364 -16.32 -0.76 -33.44
CA ALA A 364 -16.92 -1.03 -34.75
C ALA A 364 -17.70 -2.35 -34.77
N GLU A 365 -17.16 -3.37 -34.10
CA GLU A 365 -17.65 -4.74 -34.05
C GLU A 365 -18.73 -5.02 -32.99
N GLY A 366 -19.02 -4.05 -32.12
CA GLY A 366 -20.01 -4.23 -31.05
C GLY A 366 -20.02 -3.11 -30.03
N THR A 367 -20.78 -3.29 -28.95
CA THR A 367 -20.79 -2.36 -27.81
C THR A 367 -20.95 -3.16 -26.54
N LEU A 368 -20.12 -2.85 -25.55
CA LEU A 368 -20.23 -3.35 -24.19
C LEU A 368 -20.88 -2.28 -23.32
N TRP A 369 -21.78 -2.66 -22.43
CA TRP A 369 -22.21 -1.84 -21.31
C TRP A 369 -21.74 -2.50 -20.02
N THR A 370 -21.00 -1.78 -19.18
CA THR A 370 -20.75 -2.17 -17.78
C THR A 370 -21.77 -1.48 -16.90
N ILE A 371 -22.31 -2.20 -15.91
CA ILE A 371 -23.48 -1.76 -15.13
C ILE A 371 -23.23 -2.05 -13.65
N VAL A 372 -23.62 -1.11 -12.78
CA VAL A 372 -23.56 -1.27 -11.33
C VAL A 372 -24.91 -0.90 -10.72
N ASN A 373 -25.38 -1.71 -9.76
CA ASN A 373 -26.54 -1.40 -8.95
C ASN A 373 -26.07 -0.86 -7.59
N ARG A 374 -26.31 0.43 -7.32
CA ARG A 374 -25.94 1.07 -6.05
C ARG A 374 -27.02 0.94 -4.98
N ASN A 375 -28.17 0.34 -5.32
CA ASN A 375 -29.25 0.12 -4.37
C ASN A 375 -28.97 -1.09 -3.45
N GLU A 376 -29.65 -1.09 -2.30
CA GLU A 376 -29.63 -2.21 -1.34
C GLU A 376 -30.62 -3.34 -1.71
N TYR A 377 -31.27 -3.24 -2.86
CA TYR A 377 -32.26 -4.19 -3.35
C TYR A 377 -31.97 -4.57 -4.80
N ASP A 378 -32.45 -5.75 -5.19
CA ASP A 378 -32.31 -6.28 -6.54
C ASP A 378 -33.09 -5.43 -7.55
N SER A 379 -32.51 -5.21 -8.72
CA SER A 379 -33.16 -4.52 -9.82
C SER A 379 -33.58 -5.55 -10.88
N GLN A 380 -34.88 -5.67 -11.16
CA GLN A 380 -35.42 -6.70 -12.04
C GLN A 380 -36.17 -6.13 -13.25
N GLY A 381 -36.27 -6.94 -14.30
CA GLY A 381 -37.10 -6.62 -15.47
C GLY A 381 -36.44 -5.63 -16.44
N ALA A 382 -37.17 -4.61 -16.88
CA ALA A 382 -36.71 -3.68 -17.93
C ALA A 382 -35.62 -2.73 -17.41
N GLN A 383 -34.42 -2.81 -17.98
CA GLN A 383 -33.23 -2.09 -17.50
C GLN A 383 -32.71 -1.06 -18.49
N LEU A 384 -32.44 -1.48 -19.74
CA LEU A 384 -31.61 -0.73 -20.67
C LEU A 384 -32.32 -0.60 -22.02
N ARG A 385 -32.46 0.63 -22.51
CA ARG A 385 -32.96 0.93 -23.86
C ARG A 385 -31.79 1.34 -24.75
N VAL A 386 -31.64 0.69 -25.89
CA VAL A 386 -30.57 0.98 -26.86
C VAL A 386 -31.13 1.19 -28.27
N PRO A 387 -30.44 1.92 -29.16
CA PRO A 387 -30.86 2.04 -30.55
C PRO A 387 -30.98 0.68 -31.24
N TYR A 388 -32.01 0.52 -32.08
CA TYR A 388 -32.15 -0.71 -32.85
C TYR A 388 -31.07 -0.80 -33.93
N ARG A 389 -30.40 -1.95 -34.01
CA ARG A 389 -29.47 -2.28 -35.10
C ARG A 389 -29.89 -3.60 -35.74
N ALA A 390 -30.13 -3.59 -37.05
CA ALA A 390 -30.51 -4.79 -37.78
C ALA A 390 -29.42 -5.86 -37.69
N GLY A 391 -29.82 -7.10 -37.35
CA GLY A 391 -28.91 -8.22 -37.19
C GLY A 391 -28.06 -8.21 -35.91
N ALA A 392 -28.27 -7.24 -35.01
CA ALA A 392 -27.60 -7.24 -33.72
C ALA A 392 -28.20 -8.29 -32.77
N ARG A 393 -27.32 -8.93 -32.00
CA ARG A 393 -27.65 -9.84 -30.90
C ARG A 393 -27.19 -9.21 -29.60
N TYR A 394 -27.89 -9.53 -28.51
CA TYR A 394 -27.67 -8.93 -27.21
C TYR A 394 -27.45 -10.06 -26.20
N PHE A 395 -26.40 -9.95 -25.39
CA PHE A 395 -26.07 -10.93 -24.38
C PHE A 395 -25.97 -10.24 -23.03
N ASP A 396 -26.59 -10.82 -22.01
CA ASP A 396 -26.23 -10.57 -20.64
C ASP A 396 -24.90 -11.29 -20.42
N ALA A 397 -23.82 -10.53 -20.58
CA ALA A 397 -22.47 -11.03 -20.43
C ALA A 397 -22.16 -11.38 -18.97
N TRP A 398 -22.86 -10.79 -18.00
CA TRP A 398 -22.70 -11.09 -16.59
C TRP A 398 -23.24 -12.48 -16.25
N HIS A 399 -24.47 -12.80 -16.67
CA HIS A 399 -25.08 -14.11 -16.43
C HIS A 399 -24.78 -15.16 -17.52
N GLY A 400 -24.11 -14.76 -18.61
CA GLY A 400 -23.73 -15.66 -19.70
C GLY A 400 -24.92 -16.18 -20.50
N VAL A 401 -25.93 -15.33 -20.75
CA VAL A 401 -27.15 -15.70 -21.48
C VAL A 401 -27.46 -14.72 -22.61
N GLU A 402 -28.11 -15.20 -23.67
CA GLU A 402 -28.59 -14.33 -24.73
C GLU A 402 -29.93 -13.68 -24.33
N LEU A 403 -30.04 -12.38 -24.59
CA LEU A 403 -31.22 -11.58 -24.30
C LEU A 403 -32.12 -11.51 -25.53
N THR A 404 -33.43 -11.51 -25.28
CA THR A 404 -34.44 -11.28 -26.33
C THR A 404 -34.86 -9.81 -26.30
N PRO A 405 -34.44 -8.98 -27.27
CA PRO A 405 -34.79 -7.56 -27.29
C PRO A 405 -36.28 -7.35 -27.62
N VAL A 406 -36.94 -6.44 -26.91
CA VAL A 406 -38.32 -6.02 -27.21
C VAL A 406 -38.27 -4.68 -27.95
N ARG A 407 -39.00 -4.54 -29.07
CA ARG A 407 -39.08 -3.26 -29.80
C ARG A 407 -39.69 -2.16 -28.93
N ASP A 408 -39.04 -1.01 -28.88
CA ASP A 408 -39.49 0.18 -28.12
C ASP A 408 -39.20 1.46 -28.93
N GLY A 409 -40.14 1.86 -29.78
CA GLY A 409 -39.97 2.98 -30.72
C GLY A 409 -38.87 2.71 -31.76
N ASP A 410 -37.91 3.62 -31.87
CA ASP A 410 -36.71 3.49 -32.72
C ASP A 410 -35.60 2.63 -32.08
N GLY A 411 -35.83 2.13 -30.86
CA GLY A 411 -34.89 1.34 -30.08
C GLY A 411 -35.35 -0.09 -29.81
N VAL A 412 -34.59 -0.75 -28.95
CA VAL A 412 -34.97 -1.99 -28.27
C VAL A 412 -34.77 -1.83 -26.77
N LEU A 413 -35.66 -2.46 -26.02
CA LEU A 413 -35.61 -2.58 -24.58
C LEU A 413 -35.07 -3.96 -24.20
N LEU A 414 -34.08 -3.97 -23.32
CA LEU A 414 -33.43 -5.15 -22.78
C LEU A 414 -33.85 -5.32 -21.32
N SER A 415 -34.21 -6.55 -20.97
CA SER A 415 -34.62 -6.91 -19.61
C SER A 415 -33.69 -7.97 -19.04
N PHE A 416 -33.19 -7.74 -17.83
CA PHE A 416 -32.29 -8.61 -17.09
C PHE A 416 -32.26 -8.16 -15.62
N ASP A 417 -31.78 -9.04 -14.76
CA ASP A 417 -31.75 -8.80 -13.32
C ASP A 417 -30.35 -8.37 -12.88
N ILE A 418 -30.27 -7.57 -11.81
CA ILE A 418 -29.01 -7.13 -11.21
C ILE A 418 -29.17 -7.17 -9.68
N ASP A 419 -28.38 -8.02 -9.03
CA ASP A 419 -28.37 -8.16 -7.56
C ASP A 419 -28.22 -6.81 -6.84
N ALA A 420 -28.74 -6.72 -5.62
CA ALA A 420 -28.45 -5.65 -4.67
C ALA A 420 -26.94 -5.43 -4.52
N ARG A 421 -26.49 -4.17 -4.62
CA ARG A 421 -25.05 -3.81 -4.61
C ARG A 421 -24.22 -4.64 -5.59
N GLY A 422 -24.86 -5.03 -6.71
CA GLY A 422 -24.35 -5.95 -7.70
C GLY A 422 -23.79 -5.26 -8.93
N PHE A 423 -23.50 -6.10 -9.92
CA PHE A 423 -22.86 -5.73 -11.18
C PHE A 423 -23.63 -6.39 -12.33
N GLY A 424 -23.57 -5.79 -13.51
CA GLY A 424 -24.16 -6.32 -14.73
C GLY A 424 -23.32 -5.95 -15.95
N ALA A 425 -23.48 -6.70 -17.03
CA ALA A 425 -22.81 -6.39 -18.28
C ALA A 425 -23.66 -6.83 -19.47
N VAL A 426 -23.78 -5.97 -20.48
CA VAL A 426 -24.48 -6.30 -21.73
C VAL A 426 -23.51 -6.19 -22.89
N LEU A 427 -23.45 -7.21 -23.75
CA LEU A 427 -22.70 -7.17 -25.00
C LEU A 427 -23.68 -7.16 -26.18
N MET A 428 -23.58 -6.14 -27.03
CA MET A 428 -24.20 -6.12 -28.36
C MET A 428 -23.15 -6.44 -29.42
N THR A 429 -23.43 -7.41 -30.28
CA THR A 429 -22.55 -7.78 -31.39
C THR A 429 -23.34 -8.46 -32.51
N SER A 430 -22.79 -8.48 -33.72
CA SER A 430 -23.32 -9.23 -34.86
C SER A 430 -22.82 -10.68 -34.91
N SER A 431 -21.78 -11.02 -34.13
CA SER A 431 -21.19 -12.36 -34.06
C SER A 431 -21.49 -13.05 -32.74
N LEU A 432 -21.45 -14.39 -32.71
CA LEU A 432 -21.57 -15.12 -31.45
C LEU A 432 -20.31 -14.89 -30.60
N PRO A 433 -20.43 -14.48 -29.32
CA PRO A 433 -19.32 -14.51 -28.40
C PRO A 433 -18.86 -15.96 -28.16
N PRO A 434 -17.60 -16.21 -27.76
CA PRO A 434 -17.13 -17.55 -27.47
C PRO A 434 -18.01 -18.26 -26.43
N GLN A 435 -18.53 -19.44 -26.75
CA GLN A 435 -19.44 -20.17 -25.84
C GLN A 435 -18.81 -20.44 -24.47
N ALA A 436 -17.52 -20.76 -24.45
CA ALA A 436 -16.75 -20.97 -23.22
C ALA A 436 -16.75 -19.73 -22.30
N ALA A 437 -16.82 -18.52 -22.85
CA ALA A 437 -16.90 -17.30 -22.06
C ALA A 437 -18.27 -17.13 -21.39
N LEU A 438 -19.35 -17.39 -22.14
CA LEU A 438 -20.71 -17.38 -21.61
C LEU A 438 -20.88 -18.46 -20.52
N ASP A 439 -20.39 -19.68 -20.78
CA ASP A 439 -20.48 -20.78 -19.82
C ASP A 439 -19.69 -20.49 -18.54
N LYS A 440 -18.49 -19.87 -18.67
CA LYS A 440 -17.69 -19.46 -17.52
C LYS A 440 -18.45 -18.45 -16.65
N MET A 441 -19.00 -17.41 -17.25
CA MET A 441 -19.76 -16.40 -16.49
C MET A 441 -21.01 -16.99 -15.85
N ARG A 442 -21.77 -17.80 -16.59
CA ARG A 442 -22.93 -18.52 -16.05
C ARG A 442 -22.57 -19.40 -14.85
N ALA A 443 -21.43 -20.08 -14.90
CA ALA A 443 -20.96 -20.90 -13.79
C ALA A 443 -20.58 -20.05 -12.56
N LEU A 444 -19.88 -18.92 -12.78
CA LEU A 444 -19.53 -18.00 -11.69
C LEU A 444 -20.77 -17.36 -11.06
N THR A 445 -21.77 -16.98 -11.85
CA THR A 445 -22.98 -16.30 -11.36
C THR A 445 -24.11 -17.25 -10.95
N ALA A 446 -23.90 -18.57 -10.99
CA ALA A 446 -24.93 -19.55 -10.60
C ALA A 446 -25.36 -19.38 -9.12
N ARG A 447 -24.46 -18.88 -8.28
CA ARG A 447 -24.75 -18.45 -6.91
C ARG A 447 -24.84 -16.91 -6.86
N PRO A 448 -25.96 -16.32 -6.40
CA PRO A 448 -26.08 -14.88 -6.18
C PRO A 448 -24.94 -14.31 -5.32
N LEU A 449 -24.54 -13.06 -5.56
CA LEU A 449 -23.45 -12.45 -4.77
C LEU A 449 -23.82 -12.32 -3.28
N GLY A 450 -25.09 -12.05 -2.99
CA GLY A 450 -25.60 -11.91 -1.62
C GLY A 450 -25.48 -13.17 -0.76
N ASP A 451 -25.34 -14.34 -1.37
CA ASP A 451 -25.20 -15.61 -0.64
C ASP A 451 -23.80 -15.82 -0.08
N TRP A 452 -22.79 -15.06 -0.53
CA TRP A 452 -21.42 -15.15 -0.03
C TRP A 452 -21.27 -14.28 1.23
N SER A 453 -20.46 -14.75 2.18
CA SER A 453 -20.23 -13.99 3.41
C SER A 453 -19.49 -12.68 3.12
N ALA A 454 -20.06 -11.58 3.59
CA ALA A 454 -19.43 -10.26 3.65
C ALA A 454 -18.78 -9.99 5.02
N GLU A 455 -18.69 -11.01 5.89
CA GLU A 455 -18.11 -10.86 7.21
C GLU A 455 -16.58 -10.72 7.13
N TRP A 456 -16.08 -9.61 7.65
CA TRP A 456 -14.65 -9.36 7.83
C TRP A 456 -14.20 -9.75 9.24
N ARG A 457 -13.00 -10.32 9.37
CA ARG A 457 -12.40 -10.70 10.66
C ARG A 457 -10.92 -10.33 10.69
N ALA A 458 -10.46 -9.79 11.83
CA ALA A 458 -9.04 -9.57 12.07
C ALA A 458 -8.32 -10.93 12.21
N LEU A 459 -7.07 -11.01 11.73
CA LEU A 459 -6.23 -12.17 12.02
C LEU A 459 -5.79 -12.15 13.48
N SER A 460 -5.79 -13.33 14.09
CA SER A 460 -5.20 -13.50 15.41
C SER A 460 -3.68 -13.61 15.27
N GLN A 461 -2.98 -12.87 16.11
CA GLN A 461 -1.52 -12.93 16.24
C GLN A 461 -1.16 -13.71 17.51
N SER A 462 0.01 -14.35 17.46
CA SER A 462 0.57 -15.12 18.56
C SER A 462 1.94 -14.60 18.91
N VAL A 463 2.21 -14.45 20.21
CA VAL A 463 3.56 -14.15 20.71
C VAL A 463 4.40 -15.43 20.73
N THR A 464 5.66 -15.32 20.35
CA THR A 464 6.63 -16.40 20.48
C THR A 464 6.90 -16.66 21.97
N ALA A 465 6.85 -17.93 22.36
CA ALA A 465 7.20 -18.34 23.72
C ALA A 465 8.69 -18.09 23.98
N VAL A 466 9.01 -17.48 25.12
CA VAL A 466 10.39 -17.33 25.60
C VAL A 466 10.56 -18.30 26.76
N ALA A 467 11.48 -19.26 26.62
CA ALA A 467 11.78 -20.22 27.67
C ALA A 467 12.44 -19.52 28.87
N PRO A 468 12.08 -19.87 30.12
CA PRO A 468 12.76 -19.35 31.28
C PRO A 468 14.21 -19.83 31.32
N THR A 469 15.09 -19.00 31.88
CA THR A 469 16.48 -19.37 32.17
C THR A 469 16.53 -20.23 33.42
N LYS A 470 17.71 -20.77 33.74
CA LYS A 470 17.97 -21.27 35.09
C LYS A 470 17.78 -20.08 36.06
N PRO A 471 16.98 -20.23 37.13
CA PRO A 471 16.85 -19.19 38.13
C PRO A 471 18.18 -18.94 38.84
N GLU A 472 18.45 -17.66 39.10
CA GLU A 472 19.63 -17.21 39.84
C GLU A 472 19.23 -16.64 41.22
N SER A 473 20.03 -16.93 42.25
CA SER A 473 19.75 -16.44 43.61
C SER A 473 20.20 -15.00 43.83
N SER A 474 21.12 -14.51 42.99
CA SER A 474 21.72 -13.18 43.07
C SER A 474 22.09 -12.68 41.68
N ALA A 475 22.12 -11.35 41.50
CA ALA A 475 22.40 -10.74 40.20
C ALA A 475 23.74 -11.23 39.60
N PRO A 476 23.72 -11.85 38.40
CA PRO A 476 24.94 -12.20 37.69
C PRO A 476 25.81 -10.95 37.41
N ALA A 477 27.11 -11.16 37.18
CA ALA A 477 28.04 -10.08 36.88
C ALA A 477 27.55 -9.23 35.69
N GLY A 478 27.43 -7.91 35.90
CA GLY A 478 26.96 -6.97 34.89
C GLY A 478 25.43 -6.81 34.80
N MET A 479 24.66 -7.58 35.56
CA MET A 479 23.20 -7.46 35.66
C MET A 479 22.76 -6.67 36.89
N VAL A 480 21.50 -6.24 36.89
CA VAL A 480 20.84 -5.51 37.98
C VAL A 480 19.55 -6.23 38.35
N GLU A 481 19.26 -6.28 39.65
CA GLU A 481 18.02 -6.84 40.18
C GLU A 481 16.84 -5.92 39.91
N ILE A 482 15.77 -6.52 39.40
CA ILE A 482 14.46 -5.91 39.25
C ILE A 482 13.53 -6.60 40.26
N PRO A 483 13.01 -5.88 41.26
CA PRO A 483 12.19 -6.49 42.31
C PRO A 483 10.86 -6.97 41.74
N ALA A 484 10.27 -7.98 42.38
CA ALA A 484 8.90 -8.37 42.06
C ALA A 484 7.93 -7.22 42.39
N GLY A 485 6.88 -7.06 41.59
CA GLY A 485 5.90 -6.00 41.83
C GLY A 485 4.65 -6.07 40.96
N SER A 486 3.60 -5.39 41.42
CA SER A 486 2.41 -5.13 40.61
C SER A 486 2.72 -4.00 39.64
N PHE A 487 2.46 -4.20 38.36
CA PHE A 487 2.79 -3.26 37.29
C PHE A 487 1.59 -3.03 36.37
N ASP A 488 1.29 -1.76 36.10
CA ASP A 488 0.35 -1.38 35.05
C ASP A 488 1.09 -1.20 33.73
N PHE A 489 1.12 -2.26 32.92
CA PHE A 489 1.73 -2.24 31.59
C PHE A 489 0.85 -1.41 30.66
N SER A 490 1.36 -0.30 30.15
CA SER A 490 0.62 0.62 29.26
C SER A 490 1.50 1.04 28.10
N VAL A 491 1.08 0.74 26.87
CA VAL A 491 1.92 0.93 25.69
C VAL A 491 1.09 1.26 24.45
N ARG A 492 1.73 1.96 23.50
CA ARG A 492 1.21 2.16 22.16
C ARG A 492 2.26 1.96 21.06
N GLY A 493 1.84 1.41 19.94
CA GLY A 493 2.65 1.35 18.73
C GLY A 493 2.81 2.71 18.06
N LEU A 494 3.95 2.89 17.40
CA LEU A 494 4.30 4.12 16.67
C LEU A 494 4.06 4.07 15.17
N ALA A 495 3.57 2.95 14.63
CA ALA A 495 3.25 2.85 13.21
C ALA A 495 2.46 4.09 12.75
N ILE A 496 2.99 4.78 11.74
CA ILE A 496 2.50 6.10 11.30
C ILE A 496 1.04 6.01 10.87
N GLU A 497 0.71 4.87 10.28
CA GLU A 497 -0.57 4.60 9.63
C GLU A 497 -1.44 3.65 10.43
N GLY A 498 -2.75 3.81 10.28
CA GLY A 498 -3.77 3.07 11.02
C GLY A 498 -4.24 3.81 12.28
N GLY A 499 -5.43 3.45 12.76
CA GLY A 499 -6.01 3.96 14.00
C GLY A 499 -5.86 2.98 15.17
N ASN A 500 -6.88 2.90 16.02
CA ASN A 500 -7.00 1.87 17.06
C ASN A 500 -8.03 0.79 16.71
N SER A 501 -8.27 0.57 15.42
CA SER A 501 -9.23 -0.42 14.93
C SER A 501 -8.70 -1.85 15.14
N ALA A 502 -9.62 -2.81 15.23
CA ALA A 502 -9.32 -4.24 15.22
C ALA A 502 -8.33 -4.63 14.11
N GLY A 503 -7.31 -5.40 14.46
CA GLY A 503 -6.26 -5.91 13.56
C GLY A 503 -5.02 -5.01 13.45
N VAL A 504 -5.06 -3.78 13.97
CA VAL A 504 -3.94 -2.83 13.85
C VAL A 504 -2.86 -3.14 14.89
N ASP A 505 -1.58 -3.03 14.52
CA ASP A 505 -0.41 -3.16 15.40
C ASP A 505 -0.21 -4.56 16.00
N VAL A 506 -0.44 -4.79 17.31
CA VAL A 506 -0.08 -6.04 18.01
C VAL A 506 -1.22 -6.60 18.86
N GLN A 507 -1.31 -7.92 19.01
CA GLN A 507 -2.19 -8.62 19.95
C GLN A 507 -1.39 -9.22 21.10
N TYR A 508 -1.59 -8.73 22.34
CA TYR A 508 -0.97 -9.34 23.52
C TYR A 508 -1.73 -10.62 23.95
N PRO A 509 -1.09 -11.54 24.70
CA PRO A 509 -1.68 -12.84 25.06
C PRO A 509 -3.01 -12.78 25.82
N TRP A 510 -3.30 -11.66 26.51
CA TRP A 510 -4.53 -11.43 27.26
C TRP A 510 -5.61 -10.72 26.45
N GLU A 511 -5.39 -10.46 25.15
CA GLU A 511 -6.30 -9.75 24.27
C GLU A 511 -6.91 -10.68 23.22
N THR A 512 -8.12 -10.35 22.78
CA THR A 512 -8.86 -11.12 21.76
C THR A 512 -8.48 -10.76 20.34
N GLU A 513 -7.88 -9.58 20.12
CA GLU A 513 -7.53 -9.06 18.80
C GLU A 513 -6.43 -8.00 18.90
N ALA A 514 -5.72 -7.77 17.80
CA ALA A 514 -4.69 -6.74 17.72
C ALA A 514 -5.30 -5.33 17.72
N ARG A 515 -4.63 -4.39 18.40
CA ARG A 515 -4.96 -2.96 18.42
C ARG A 515 -3.70 -2.14 18.67
N ARG A 516 -3.79 -0.81 18.66
CA ARG A 516 -2.64 0.10 18.84
C ARG A 516 -2.34 0.44 20.29
N PHE A 517 -3.37 0.56 21.12
CA PHE A 517 -3.25 1.02 22.50
C PHE A 517 -3.61 -0.10 23.46
N HIS A 518 -2.73 -0.34 24.44
CA HIS A 518 -2.83 -1.48 25.35
C HIS A 518 -2.64 -1.02 26.79
N GLN A 519 -3.41 -1.65 27.68
CA GLN A 519 -3.24 -1.50 29.12
C GLN A 519 -3.58 -2.81 29.82
N HIS A 520 -2.71 -3.28 30.71
CA HIS A 520 -2.93 -4.49 31.49
C HIS A 520 -2.13 -4.46 32.79
N THR A 521 -2.81 -4.67 33.91
CA THR A 521 -2.15 -4.84 35.21
C THR A 521 -1.71 -6.28 35.39
N MET A 522 -0.41 -6.48 35.68
CA MET A 522 0.19 -7.80 35.86
C MET A 522 1.14 -7.84 37.06
N GLN A 523 1.43 -9.05 37.55
CA GLN A 523 2.51 -9.27 38.50
C GLN A 523 3.80 -9.56 37.74
N ILE A 524 4.81 -8.74 37.96
CA ILE A 524 6.16 -8.95 37.45
C ILE A 524 6.92 -9.76 38.51
N PRO A 525 7.41 -10.96 38.19
CA PRO A 525 8.29 -11.70 39.11
C PRO A 525 9.61 -10.96 39.27
N ARG A 526 10.37 -11.31 40.32
CA ARG A 526 11.75 -10.83 40.45
C ARG A 526 12.59 -11.41 39.30
N PHE A 527 13.48 -10.61 38.73
CA PHE A 527 14.41 -11.06 37.68
C PHE A 527 15.67 -10.18 37.66
N PHE A 528 16.67 -10.57 36.87
CA PHE A 528 17.86 -9.75 36.63
C PHE A 528 17.93 -9.32 35.17
N ILE A 529 18.35 -8.09 34.91
CA ILE A 529 18.51 -7.53 33.57
C ILE A 529 19.93 -6.99 33.39
N ASP A 530 20.49 -7.14 32.19
CA ASP A 530 21.76 -6.51 31.85
C ASP A 530 21.69 -5.01 32.09
N ARG A 531 22.67 -4.47 32.84
CA ARG A 531 22.77 -3.03 33.13
C ARG A 531 22.86 -2.21 31.84
N TYR A 532 23.52 -2.77 30.83
CA TYR A 532 23.87 -2.17 29.56
C TYR A 532 23.40 -3.05 28.40
N PRO A 533 23.17 -2.51 27.19
CA PRO A 533 23.10 -3.34 25.99
C PRO A 533 24.35 -4.21 25.83
N VAL A 534 24.21 -5.36 25.18
CA VAL A 534 25.35 -6.25 24.92
C VAL A 534 26.39 -5.51 24.07
N SER A 535 27.64 -5.50 24.51
CA SER A 535 28.72 -4.80 23.82
C SER A 535 29.40 -5.66 22.74
N ASN A 536 30.12 -5.03 21.83
CA ASN A 536 30.93 -5.74 20.84
C ASN A 536 31.96 -6.68 21.49
N ALA A 537 32.58 -6.29 22.60
CA ALA A 537 33.52 -7.14 23.32
C ALA A 537 32.84 -8.40 23.89
N GLN A 538 31.64 -8.26 24.47
CA GLN A 538 30.87 -9.39 24.97
C GLN A 538 30.44 -10.33 23.83
N PHE A 539 29.94 -9.77 22.72
CA PHE A 539 29.56 -10.56 21.56
C PHE A 539 30.76 -11.25 20.90
N LYS A 540 31.95 -10.62 20.92
CA LYS A 540 33.20 -11.23 20.42
C LYS A 540 33.57 -12.49 21.21
N VAL A 541 33.39 -12.48 22.53
CA VAL A 541 33.61 -13.69 23.35
C VAL A 541 32.68 -14.82 22.92
N PHE A 542 31.40 -14.51 22.64
CA PHE A 542 30.45 -15.49 22.09
C PHE A 542 30.93 -16.06 20.75
N ILE A 543 31.31 -15.19 19.80
CA ILE A 543 31.79 -15.61 18.47
C ILE A 543 33.04 -16.49 18.60
N ASP A 544 34.00 -16.11 19.43
CA ASP A 544 35.25 -16.85 19.62
C ASP A 544 35.03 -18.20 20.30
N ALA A 545 34.10 -18.28 21.25
CA ALA A 545 33.81 -19.50 22.00
C ALA A 545 32.99 -20.52 21.20
N THR A 546 32.11 -20.07 20.31
CA THR A 546 31.12 -20.92 19.63
C THR A 546 31.39 -21.11 18.15
N HIS A 547 32.23 -20.25 17.56
CA HIS A 547 32.36 -20.11 16.11
C HIS A 547 31.01 -19.90 15.41
N TYR A 548 30.08 -19.21 16.09
CA TYR A 548 28.74 -18.95 15.56
C TYR A 548 28.81 -18.21 14.22
N HIS A 549 28.07 -18.74 13.25
CA HIS A 549 27.86 -18.12 11.96
C HIS A 549 26.40 -18.34 11.55
N PRO A 550 25.62 -17.27 11.32
CA PRO A 550 24.24 -17.43 10.88
C PRO A 550 24.23 -17.97 9.46
N ALA A 551 23.20 -18.74 9.14
CA ALA A 551 23.13 -19.38 7.82
C ALA A 551 22.65 -18.44 6.70
N ASP A 552 22.20 -17.23 7.03
CA ASP A 552 22.21 -16.05 6.14
C ASP A 552 23.08 -15.00 6.84
N ASP A 553 24.27 -14.75 6.30
CA ASP A 553 25.28 -13.84 6.85
C ASP A 553 25.25 -12.45 6.21
N THR A 554 24.27 -12.20 5.33
CA THR A 554 24.06 -10.89 4.73
C THR A 554 23.89 -9.84 5.85
N ASN A 555 24.66 -8.75 5.76
CA ASN A 555 24.71 -7.68 6.77
C ASN A 555 25.05 -8.15 8.20
N PHE A 556 25.44 -9.41 8.46
CA PHE A 556 25.81 -9.88 9.79
C PHE A 556 27.10 -9.20 10.26
N LEU A 557 27.03 -8.51 11.39
CA LEU A 557 28.15 -7.74 11.94
C LEU A 557 28.83 -6.86 10.87
N LYS A 558 28.06 -6.22 9.98
CA LYS A 558 28.53 -5.55 8.76
C LYS A 558 29.72 -4.60 8.94
N HIS A 559 29.86 -4.01 10.12
CA HIS A 559 30.93 -3.06 10.47
C HIS A 559 32.21 -3.73 10.99
N TRP A 560 32.18 -5.02 11.30
CA TRP A 560 33.33 -5.81 11.71
C TRP A 560 34.21 -6.13 10.51
N LYS A 561 35.51 -6.21 10.73
CA LYS A 561 36.50 -6.55 9.70
C LYS A 561 37.37 -7.67 10.22
N ASN A 562 37.62 -8.68 9.37
CA ASN A 562 38.45 -9.84 9.69
C ASN A 562 38.03 -10.53 11.01
N GLY A 563 36.72 -10.67 11.23
CA GLY A 563 36.17 -11.34 12.41
C GLY A 563 36.22 -10.53 13.71
N SER A 564 36.53 -9.23 13.67
CA SER A 564 36.57 -8.37 14.87
C SER A 564 35.90 -7.01 14.66
N TYR A 565 35.38 -6.45 15.74
CA TYR A 565 34.88 -5.07 15.77
C TYR A 565 35.99 -4.05 15.52
N PRO A 566 35.67 -2.84 15.03
CA PRO A 566 36.65 -1.77 14.82
C PRO A 566 37.42 -1.40 16.10
N ALA A 567 38.68 -0.98 15.97
CA ALA A 567 39.49 -0.59 17.13
C ALA A 567 38.79 0.51 17.95
N GLY A 568 38.75 0.34 19.27
CA GLY A 568 38.05 1.24 20.19
C GLY A 568 36.54 1.02 20.32
N TRP A 569 35.94 0.05 19.61
CA TRP A 569 34.49 -0.20 19.66
C TRP A 569 34.07 -1.28 20.67
N GLY A 570 35.00 -1.80 21.47
CA GLY A 570 34.72 -2.92 22.38
C GLY A 570 33.60 -2.63 23.39
N ASN A 571 33.48 -1.39 23.85
CA ASN A 571 32.47 -0.95 24.81
C ASN A 571 31.20 -0.35 24.16
N LYS A 572 31.11 -0.38 22.83
CA LYS A 572 29.92 0.06 22.09
C LYS A 572 28.91 -1.08 21.99
N PRO A 573 27.60 -0.80 21.95
CA PRO A 573 26.60 -1.83 21.73
C PRO A 573 26.87 -2.59 20.42
N VAL A 574 26.68 -3.91 20.45
CA VAL A 574 26.70 -4.72 19.23
C VAL A 574 25.45 -4.41 18.41
N THR A 575 25.64 -4.15 17.12
CA THR A 575 24.55 -3.93 16.14
C THR A 575 24.78 -4.77 14.89
N TRP A 576 23.92 -4.66 13.89
CA TRP A 576 23.94 -5.55 12.72
C TRP A 576 23.78 -7.03 13.11
N VAL A 577 22.95 -7.28 14.12
CA VAL A 577 22.56 -8.59 14.63
C VAL A 577 21.04 -8.74 14.54
N GLY A 578 20.59 -9.87 13.98
CA GLY A 578 19.19 -10.19 13.85
C GLY A 578 18.62 -10.71 15.16
N LEU A 579 17.31 -10.93 15.19
CA LEU A 579 16.64 -11.50 16.36
C LEU A 579 17.17 -12.90 16.71
N GLU A 580 17.47 -13.71 15.69
CA GLU A 580 18.02 -15.05 15.83
C GLU A 580 19.45 -15.02 16.39
N ASP A 581 20.25 -14.04 15.97
CA ASP A 581 21.62 -13.84 16.48
C ASP A 581 21.61 -13.45 17.96
N ALA A 582 20.69 -12.54 18.33
CA ALA A 582 20.50 -12.11 19.72
C ALA A 582 20.03 -13.26 20.62
N ARG A 583 19.13 -14.13 20.13
CA ARG A 583 18.70 -15.34 20.84
C ARG A 583 19.82 -16.35 20.99
N ALA A 584 20.62 -16.59 19.94
CA ALA A 584 21.76 -17.50 20.01
C ALA A 584 22.78 -17.06 21.06
N TYR A 585 23.10 -15.76 21.10
CA TYR A 585 23.94 -15.18 22.16
C TYR A 585 23.31 -15.37 23.54
N ALA A 586 22.01 -15.04 23.69
CA ALA A 586 21.33 -15.12 24.99
C ALA A 586 21.39 -16.55 25.54
N VAL A 587 21.06 -17.55 24.72
CA VAL A 587 21.13 -18.97 25.09
C VAL A 587 22.55 -19.38 25.51
N TRP A 588 23.57 -19.00 24.72
CA TRP A 588 24.97 -19.29 25.07
C TRP A 588 25.38 -18.65 26.40
N ALA A 589 24.91 -17.43 26.66
CA ALA A 589 25.20 -16.70 27.89
C ALA A 589 24.41 -17.20 29.11
N GLY A 590 23.53 -18.20 28.95
CA GLY A 590 22.62 -18.67 30.00
C GLY A 590 21.47 -17.69 30.32
N LYS A 591 21.14 -16.83 29.36
CA LYS A 591 20.17 -15.73 29.48
C LYS A 591 19.01 -15.93 28.48
N ARG A 592 18.06 -14.99 28.49
CA ARG A 592 17.02 -14.83 27.46
C ARG A 592 16.84 -13.37 27.07
N LEU A 593 16.12 -13.10 25.98
CA LEU A 593 15.68 -11.73 25.68
C LEU A 593 14.56 -11.32 26.67
N PRO A 594 14.48 -10.03 27.03
CA PRO A 594 13.40 -9.52 27.86
C PRO A 594 12.07 -9.61 27.11
N ARG A 595 11.01 -9.90 27.86
CA ARG A 595 9.65 -9.56 27.45
C ARG A 595 9.51 -8.03 27.39
N GLU A 596 8.59 -7.53 26.57
CA GLU A 596 8.35 -6.10 26.45
C GLU A 596 7.92 -5.48 27.79
N TRP A 597 7.06 -6.15 28.54
CA TRP A 597 6.62 -5.67 29.85
C TRP A 597 7.74 -5.68 30.90
N GLU A 598 8.68 -6.64 30.83
CA GLU A 598 9.88 -6.65 31.67
C GLU A 598 10.79 -5.46 31.35
N TRP A 599 10.97 -5.18 30.05
CA TRP A 599 11.72 -4.04 29.58
C TRP A 599 11.10 -2.73 30.07
N GLN A 600 9.78 -2.57 29.94
CA GLN A 600 9.08 -1.36 30.36
C GLN A 600 9.14 -1.18 31.88
N TYR A 601 8.97 -2.26 32.64
CA TYR A 601 9.08 -2.19 34.10
C TYR A 601 10.50 -1.81 34.53
N ALA A 602 11.53 -2.43 33.93
CA ALA A 602 12.93 -2.09 34.18
C ALA A 602 13.27 -0.63 33.83
N ALA A 603 12.63 -0.07 32.80
CA ALA A 603 12.79 1.33 32.40
C ALA A 603 12.07 2.31 33.32
N SER A 604 10.83 2.00 33.71
CA SER A 604 9.94 2.94 34.37
C SER A 604 9.92 2.83 35.89
N GLY A 605 10.26 1.68 36.48
CA GLY A 605 10.03 1.43 37.90
C GLY A 605 8.56 1.25 38.30
N GLY A 606 7.64 1.24 37.34
CA GLY A 606 6.20 1.04 37.58
C GLY A 606 5.42 2.29 37.98
N ASP A 607 6.01 3.49 37.94
CA ASP A 607 5.36 4.74 38.33
C ASP A 607 4.75 5.56 37.17
N GLY A 608 4.72 4.98 35.97
CA GLY A 608 4.17 5.64 34.78
C GLY A 608 5.03 6.77 34.20
N ARG A 609 6.32 6.85 34.52
CA ARG A 609 7.23 7.83 33.92
C ARG A 609 7.39 7.65 32.41
N ALA A 610 7.38 8.77 31.69
CA ALA A 610 7.58 8.82 30.24
C ALA A 610 8.99 8.37 29.81
N TYR A 611 10.03 8.68 30.58
CA TYR A 611 11.41 8.32 30.30
C TYR A 611 12.04 7.65 31.52
N PRO A 612 13.14 6.89 31.38
CA PRO A 612 13.78 6.22 32.53
C PRO A 612 14.10 7.15 33.70
N TRP A 613 14.49 8.39 33.39
CA TRP A 613 14.86 9.42 34.36
C TRP A 613 13.69 10.30 34.86
N GLY A 614 12.46 10.13 34.34
CA GLY A 614 11.30 10.92 34.78
C GLY A 614 10.34 11.31 33.64
N GLN A 615 9.56 12.36 33.84
CA GLN A 615 8.51 12.76 32.88
C GLN A 615 9.03 13.67 31.75
N GLU A 616 10.04 14.49 32.02
CA GLU A 616 10.56 15.47 31.08
C GLU A 616 11.76 14.93 30.29
N TRP A 617 11.85 15.32 29.02
CA TRP A 617 12.98 14.96 28.16
C TRP A 617 14.29 15.60 28.66
N ARG A 618 15.38 14.83 28.65
CA ARG A 618 16.71 15.29 29.04
C ARG A 618 17.73 14.92 27.97
N ALA A 619 18.27 15.93 27.31
CA ALA A 619 19.26 15.73 26.24
C ALA A 619 20.60 15.19 26.75
N ASP A 620 20.93 15.41 28.03
CA ASP A 620 22.16 14.90 28.67
C ASP A 620 22.05 13.43 29.11
N ALA A 621 20.85 12.85 29.05
CA ALA A 621 20.56 11.48 29.48
C ALA A 621 20.69 10.44 28.35
N VAL A 622 20.95 10.89 27.11
CA VAL A 622 21.01 10.05 25.91
C VAL A 622 22.15 10.50 25.00
N PRO A 623 22.58 9.67 24.02
CA PRO A 623 23.40 10.15 22.92
C PRO A 623 22.72 11.30 22.16
N THR A 624 23.52 12.22 21.63
CA THR A 624 22.96 13.30 20.81
C THR A 624 22.31 12.70 19.55
N PRO A 625 21.01 12.97 19.29
CA PRO A 625 20.36 12.44 18.09
C PRO A 625 21.07 12.93 16.81
N ALA A 626 21.51 11.98 15.99
CA ALA A 626 22.21 12.21 14.74
C ALA A 626 21.23 12.20 13.56
N SER A 627 21.08 13.35 12.90
CA SER A 627 20.16 13.52 11.76
C SER A 627 20.85 13.55 10.40
N GLY A 628 22.12 13.18 10.35
CA GLY A 628 22.87 13.09 9.09
C GLY A 628 22.37 11.93 8.22
N ARG A 629 22.82 11.90 6.96
CA ARG A 629 22.50 10.82 6.00
C ARG A 629 23.15 9.48 6.30
N LEU A 630 24.15 9.48 7.18
CA LEU A 630 24.90 8.30 7.56
C LEU A 630 24.67 8.02 9.05
N VAL A 631 24.66 6.75 9.41
CA VAL A 631 24.52 6.33 10.80
C VAL A 631 25.76 6.78 11.58
N ALA A 632 25.54 7.50 12.68
CA ALA A 632 26.61 7.87 13.60
C ALA A 632 27.09 6.64 14.37
N THR A 633 28.35 6.66 14.82
CA THR A 633 28.86 5.61 15.71
C THR A 633 28.09 5.66 17.03
N PRO A 634 27.58 4.52 17.55
CA PRO A 634 26.97 4.48 18.86
C PRO A 634 27.91 4.97 19.97
N ASP A 635 27.36 5.58 21.01
CA ASP A 635 28.14 5.90 22.19
C ASP A 635 28.46 4.63 22.99
N ASP A 636 29.49 4.71 23.82
CA ASP A 636 29.84 3.63 24.73
C ASP A 636 28.70 3.37 25.71
N VAL A 637 28.44 2.10 26.04
CA VAL A 637 27.23 1.72 26.79
C VAL A 637 27.14 2.34 28.20
N ASP A 638 28.24 2.84 28.75
CA ASP A 638 28.32 3.47 30.05
C ASP A 638 28.45 5.01 30.02
N ALA A 639 28.37 5.63 28.84
CA ALA A 639 28.58 7.07 28.63
C ALA A 639 27.47 7.96 29.21
N HIS A 640 26.25 7.46 29.42
CA HIS A 640 25.09 8.25 29.84
C HIS A 640 24.56 7.84 31.23
N PRO A 641 25.31 8.11 32.33
CA PRO A 641 24.87 7.75 33.68
C PRO A 641 23.58 8.47 34.11
N ALA A 642 23.30 9.66 33.57
CA ALA A 642 22.07 10.40 33.82
C ALA A 642 20.82 9.74 33.20
N GLY A 643 21.00 8.79 32.27
CA GLY A 643 19.94 8.02 31.63
C GLY A 643 19.50 6.77 32.39
N ALA A 644 20.00 6.56 33.61
CA ALA A 644 19.65 5.40 34.43
C ALA A 644 18.16 5.38 34.81
N SER A 645 17.55 4.19 34.75
CA SER A 645 16.22 3.93 35.29
C SER A 645 16.22 3.93 36.83
N PRO A 646 15.05 3.87 37.51
CA PRO A 646 14.97 3.75 38.97
C PRO A 646 15.77 2.59 39.55
N PHE A 647 15.90 1.51 38.77
CA PHE A 647 16.65 0.33 39.15
C PHE A 647 18.12 0.40 38.74
N GLY A 648 18.58 1.48 38.10
CA GLY A 648 19.97 1.65 37.69
C GLY A 648 20.32 1.02 36.34
N VAL A 649 19.32 0.63 35.54
CA VAL A 649 19.51 0.13 34.18
C VAL A 649 19.77 1.31 33.24
N ARG A 650 20.82 1.26 32.43
CA ARG A 650 21.28 2.37 31.57
C ARG A 650 21.02 2.09 30.10
N ASP A 651 21.03 3.16 29.31
CA ASP A 651 20.79 3.14 27.86
C ASP A 651 19.48 2.43 27.49
N MET A 652 18.44 2.65 28.30
CA MET A 652 17.07 2.22 27.95
C MET A 652 16.51 3.08 26.81
N VAL A 653 17.03 4.28 26.57
CA VAL A 653 16.54 5.18 25.52
C VAL A 653 17.70 5.75 24.69
N GLY A 654 17.54 5.79 23.37
CA GLY A 654 18.30 6.67 22.48
C GLY A 654 19.66 6.20 21.96
N ASN A 655 20.25 5.10 22.42
CA ASN A 655 21.51 4.59 21.86
C ASN A 655 21.24 3.66 20.67
N VAL A 656 20.72 2.47 20.95
CA VAL A 656 20.28 1.49 19.97
C VAL A 656 18.89 0.97 20.34
N TRP A 657 18.10 0.64 19.31
CA TRP A 657 16.89 -0.15 19.47
C TRP A 657 17.20 -1.49 20.09
N GLN A 658 16.26 -2.04 20.87
CA GLN A 658 16.47 -3.29 21.60
C GLN A 658 15.40 -4.31 21.25
N TRP A 659 15.83 -5.49 20.80
CA TRP A 659 14.99 -6.66 20.57
C TRP A 659 14.25 -7.10 21.85
N THR A 660 12.93 -7.31 21.76
CA THR A 660 12.12 -7.95 22.82
C THR A 660 11.34 -9.15 22.28
N ASP A 661 10.02 -9.05 22.20
CA ASP A 661 9.10 -10.10 21.80
C ASP A 661 8.96 -10.19 20.28
N GLU A 662 8.73 -11.40 19.80
CA GLU A 662 8.34 -11.69 18.42
C GLU A 662 6.89 -12.12 18.39
N TYR A 663 6.17 -11.63 17.39
CA TYR A 663 4.79 -12.00 17.11
C TYR A 663 4.65 -12.52 15.68
N SER A 664 3.65 -13.35 15.45
CA SER A 664 3.31 -13.78 14.11
C SER A 664 1.83 -14.11 13.95
N ASP A 665 1.33 -13.89 12.73
CA ASP A 665 0.08 -14.43 12.21
C ASP A 665 0.36 -15.24 10.93
N GLU A 666 -0.69 -15.58 10.20
CA GLU A 666 -0.61 -16.35 8.95
C GLU A 666 0.22 -15.64 7.86
N HIS A 667 0.18 -14.30 7.81
CA HIS A 667 0.79 -13.49 6.76
C HIS A 667 2.04 -12.74 7.20
N THR A 668 2.17 -12.36 8.47
CA THR A 668 3.22 -11.45 8.92
C THR A 668 3.94 -12.02 10.13
N ARG A 669 5.25 -11.78 10.18
CA ARG A 669 6.10 -11.93 11.36
C ARG A 669 6.69 -10.57 11.70
N PHE A 670 6.71 -10.22 12.98
CA PHE A 670 7.31 -8.96 13.42
C PHE A 670 7.90 -9.08 14.81
N ALA A 671 8.79 -8.16 15.15
CA ALA A 671 9.32 -8.01 16.50
C ALA A 671 9.05 -6.63 17.04
N ILE A 672 8.92 -6.58 18.37
CA ILE A 672 8.82 -5.33 19.10
C ILE A 672 10.22 -4.81 19.41
N LEU A 673 10.43 -3.55 19.06
CA LEU A 673 11.65 -2.79 19.34
C LEU A 673 11.35 -1.70 20.37
N ARG A 674 12.26 -1.56 21.33
CA ARG A 674 12.14 -0.61 22.44
C ARG A 674 13.31 0.37 22.50
N GLY A 675 13.07 1.56 23.06
CA GLY A 675 14.09 2.55 23.42
C GLY A 675 14.50 3.56 22.35
N GLY A 676 14.26 3.28 21.07
CA GLY A 676 14.74 4.14 19.99
C GLY A 676 16.26 4.09 19.79
N SER A 677 16.74 4.83 18.79
CA SER A 677 18.17 4.95 18.45
C SER A 677 18.61 6.39 18.35
N SER A 678 19.92 6.62 18.34
CA SER A 678 20.47 7.97 18.17
C SER A 678 20.33 8.45 16.73
N TYR A 679 20.30 7.55 15.76
CA TYR A 679 20.12 7.88 14.35
C TYR A 679 18.67 8.23 14.03
N ARG A 680 18.45 9.38 13.37
CA ARG A 680 17.13 9.86 12.95
C ARG A 680 17.22 10.54 11.58
N PRO A 681 16.99 9.82 10.46
CA PRO A 681 16.96 10.44 9.15
C PRO A 681 15.86 11.52 9.07
N GLN A 682 16.08 12.53 8.23
CA GLN A 682 15.20 13.68 8.06
C GLN A 682 14.73 13.83 6.60
N GLY A 683 13.70 14.64 6.40
CA GLY A 683 13.12 14.93 5.08
C GLY A 683 11.77 14.28 4.84
N SER A 684 11.35 13.33 5.70
CA SER A 684 10.04 12.70 5.63
C SER A 684 9.57 12.25 7.02
N ILE A 685 8.26 12.21 7.21
CA ILE A 685 7.64 11.58 8.39
C ILE A 685 7.66 10.05 8.28
N TRP A 686 7.80 9.51 7.05
CA TRP A 686 7.69 8.09 6.72
C TRP A 686 8.88 7.23 7.13
N TYR A 687 9.91 7.79 7.77
CA TYR A 687 10.98 6.96 8.33
C TYR A 687 10.51 6.23 9.59
N PHE A 688 11.16 5.10 9.88
CA PHE A 688 10.89 4.32 11.09
C PHE A 688 10.89 5.23 12.33
N PRO A 689 9.76 5.34 13.05
CA PRO A 689 9.56 6.35 14.07
C PRO A 689 10.33 6.01 15.36
N GLN A 690 10.75 7.04 16.10
CA GLN A 690 11.53 6.88 17.34
C GLN A 690 10.64 6.61 18.56
N ALA A 691 10.96 5.56 19.34
CA ALA A 691 10.27 5.18 20.58
C ALA A 691 11.04 5.62 21.83
N TYR A 692 11.19 6.92 22.03
CA TYR A 692 11.92 7.44 23.19
C TYR A 692 11.14 7.35 24.50
N ARG A 693 9.81 7.27 24.46
CA ARG A 693 9.02 7.13 25.67
C ARG A 693 8.90 5.66 26.07
N ASN A 694 8.87 5.41 27.38
CA ASN A 694 8.62 4.10 27.97
C ASN A 694 7.26 3.53 27.61
N ASP A 695 6.28 4.33 27.20
CA ASP A 695 4.94 3.86 26.77
C ASP A 695 4.84 3.67 25.25
N GLN A 696 5.96 3.62 24.52
CA GLN A 696 5.99 3.48 23.07
C GLN A 696 6.81 2.29 22.61
N HIS A 697 6.40 1.68 21.49
CA HIS A 697 7.18 0.67 20.78
C HIS A 697 7.27 0.90 19.28
N GLY A 698 8.35 0.42 18.68
CA GLY A 698 8.47 0.22 17.24
C GLY A 698 8.09 -1.20 16.87
N LYS A 699 7.32 -1.36 15.79
CA LYS A 699 6.98 -2.67 15.21
C LYS A 699 7.87 -2.89 13.98
N LEU A 700 8.87 -3.76 14.09
CA LEU A 700 9.73 -4.13 12.97
C LEU A 700 9.15 -5.35 12.26
N LEU A 701 8.80 -5.21 10.98
CA LEU A 701 8.39 -6.36 10.18
C LEU A 701 9.61 -7.21 9.83
N LEU A 702 9.50 -8.52 9.98
CA LEU A 702 10.59 -9.48 9.79
C LEU A 702 10.36 -10.26 8.50
N MET A 703 11.40 -10.36 7.68
CA MET A 703 11.41 -11.20 6.47
C MET A 703 12.50 -12.26 6.55
N ALA A 704 13.74 -11.80 6.70
CA ALA A 704 14.94 -12.64 6.74
C ALA A 704 16.08 -11.87 7.41
N PRO A 705 17.01 -12.58 8.09
CA PRO A 705 18.08 -11.94 8.86
C PRO A 705 18.90 -10.92 8.05
N GLY A 706 19.18 -11.20 6.77
CA GLY A 706 19.91 -10.29 5.89
C GLY A 706 19.29 -8.89 5.75
N ARG A 707 17.95 -8.82 5.75
CA ARG A 707 17.20 -7.58 5.67
C ARG A 707 16.98 -6.97 7.05
N ASP A 708 16.62 -7.80 8.02
CA ASP A 708 16.15 -7.40 9.35
C ASP A 708 17.28 -6.82 10.24
N ARG A 709 18.53 -7.20 9.99
CA ARG A 709 19.72 -6.61 10.63
C ARG A 709 19.87 -5.15 10.25
N ALA A 710 20.07 -4.28 11.23
CA ALA A 710 20.27 -2.85 11.02
C ALA A 710 21.38 -2.28 11.91
N ALA A 711 21.95 -1.16 11.49
CA ALA A 711 23.05 -0.49 12.18
C ALA A 711 22.71 0.03 13.58
N THR A 712 21.41 0.23 13.87
CA THR A 712 20.91 0.86 15.09
C THR A 712 20.16 -0.12 15.99
N VAL A 713 20.08 -1.40 15.62
CA VAL A 713 19.36 -2.41 16.38
C VAL A 713 20.38 -3.34 17.06
N GLY A 714 20.28 -3.40 18.39
CA GLY A 714 21.02 -4.28 19.26
C GLY A 714 20.07 -4.95 20.26
N PHE A 715 20.58 -5.35 21.42
CA PHE A 715 19.78 -6.01 22.44
C PHE A 715 20.43 -5.97 23.82
N ARG A 716 19.64 -6.38 24.81
CA ARG A 716 20.08 -6.74 26.16
C ARG A 716 19.42 -8.03 26.58
N CYS A 717 19.93 -8.68 27.62
CA CYS A 717 19.36 -9.93 28.10
C CYS A 717 18.85 -9.81 29.55
N VAL A 718 18.06 -10.81 29.93
CA VAL A 718 17.58 -11.04 31.30
C VAL A 718 17.84 -12.47 31.75
N THR A 719 17.84 -12.70 33.06
CA THR A 719 17.79 -14.02 33.69
C THR A 719 16.68 -14.04 34.74
N ASP A 720 16.01 -15.16 34.87
CA ASP A 720 15.01 -15.39 35.90
C ASP A 720 15.67 -15.49 37.29
N ALA A 721 14.94 -15.11 38.34
CA ALA A 721 15.38 -15.22 39.74
C ALA A 721 14.58 -16.28 40.49
N ASP A 722 15.18 -16.83 41.56
CA ASP A 722 14.53 -17.76 42.49
C ASP A 722 13.30 -17.18 43.19
#